data_AF-A0A085MJL4-F1
#
_entry.id   AF-A0A085MJL4-F1
#
_cell.length_a   1.000
_cell.length_b   1.000
_cell.length_c   1.000
_cell.angle_alpha   90.00
_cell.angle_beta   90.00
_cell.angle_gamma   90.00
#
_symmetry.space_group_name_H-M   'P 1'
#
loop_
_entity.id
_entity.type
_entity.pdbx_description
1 polymer ?
#
loop_
_entity_poly.entity_id
_entity_poly.type
_entity_poly.pdbx_seq_one_letter_code
_entity_poly.pdbx_strand_id
1 'polypeptide(L)'
;MADAETIDLKIYEIPTPPSGTVKVYAQGNLDDRQGKTMFLTCHDIGANHMSLVHFVNTPSMAEVRNRSIFLHLCVAGQEDGADALPSDFQFPSLDKIAQDLVHVLDYFNIKTVIGLGEGAGANIMCRFAIAYPNRLFGVILIHCTSTTAGVFEYIKDKVMHRKLSSVGMNQTTWDYLIFHKFGGTGDENAEKVKHYLNNLKEKLNPSNLSLYLESFMRRTDLSGDLAEKLKVEALLVVGSKASHLHTIYTMHQNMSKHNSTLLVVDDVGDVLTEAPEKLTRALILFCKGCGVPFSMPDELPSVNPDPSADVATSSERTYAVKYDLLLKEYKRTEQMTMRIQNRLRNTEAQIRELIKLKRALIQRLLSYGDRFMDVCLEIPDLEPGAMVEDEIIDKVADVHFTNSTTSAAKRQRSEKSSNASKKLAVALSNSARRMLLYYFASAARSIQFHVDDDVVDKLNYYYTSCILIIFAILVSAKQYVGYPIQCWVPATFTQPMEQYTEHFCWVQNTYWLPLNDMVPPSFAERETRQIGYYQWVPFVLTLEALFFYLPCVIWRLLSWQPGLHVQSLVQMACDSRLLDSETRRKALETIACHIEEALRVRHQVASTSKLRILRLFACSRNTGAAVTCLYLSVKLLFLINIVGQIFLLNLFLGNSDTLFGFHILNDLLHNREWDESGNFPRVTMCDFGVKVLGNVHKHTVQCVLMINMFNEKIFLFLWFWFLVLGVSTICNLVYWIFISIFPGQQISFVGKYLTGIEGYKMVDSQSLHRFVIHFLHHDGVFVLRMTAAHAGDLVCCELSKLLWNNFCDNAREKMFEI
;
A
#
# COMPACT_ATOMS: atom_id res chain seq x y z
N MET A 1 30.75 33.23 -0.97
CA MET A 1 32.03 32.94 -1.64
C MET A 1 33.14 33.40 -0.72
N ALA A 2 33.67 32.47 0.08
CA ALA A 2 34.93 32.62 0.80
C ALA A 2 35.88 31.57 0.19
N ASP A 3 37.13 31.98 0.00
CA ASP A 3 38.14 31.32 -0.83
C ASP A 3 38.37 29.84 -0.47
N ALA A 4 38.58 29.04 -1.52
CA ALA A 4 38.94 27.63 -1.42
C ALA A 4 40.35 27.49 -0.84
N GLU A 5 40.47 27.43 0.49
CA GLU A 5 41.58 26.69 1.10
C GLU A 5 41.55 25.28 0.52
N THR A 6 42.58 24.90 -0.24
CA THR A 6 42.79 23.53 -0.71
C THR A 6 42.77 22.60 0.49
N ILE A 7 41.68 21.87 0.67
CA ILE A 7 41.51 20.89 1.74
C ILE A 7 42.49 19.74 1.46
N ASP A 8 43.54 19.65 2.27
CA ASP A 8 44.56 18.60 2.13
C ASP A 8 43.98 17.24 2.58
N LEU A 9 43.63 16.39 1.60
CA LEU A 9 43.11 15.04 1.81
C LEU A 9 44.12 14.03 1.27
N LYS A 10 44.53 13.08 2.12
CA LYS A 10 45.39 11.98 1.69
C LYS A 10 44.55 10.80 1.24
N ILE A 11 44.74 10.38 0.00
CA ILE A 11 43.95 9.32 -0.64
C ILE A 11 44.64 7.96 -0.41
N TYR A 12 43.86 6.97 -0.02
CA TYR A 12 44.30 5.58 0.15
C TYR A 12 43.39 4.66 -0.65
N GLU A 13 43.98 3.81 -1.47
CA GLU A 13 43.28 2.75 -2.20
C GLU A 13 43.47 1.44 -1.46
N ILE A 14 42.38 0.91 -0.90
CA ILE A 14 42.42 -0.25 -0.01
C ILE A 14 41.78 -1.43 -0.73
N PRO A 15 42.51 -2.54 -0.95
CA PRO A 15 41.94 -3.75 -1.51
C PRO A 15 41.08 -4.45 -0.47
N THR A 16 39.81 -4.66 -0.78
CA THR A 16 38.80 -5.28 0.08
C THR A 16 38.19 -6.50 -0.62
N PRO A 17 38.12 -7.67 0.00
CA PRO A 17 37.61 -8.88 -0.65
C PRO A 17 36.17 -8.78 -1.22
N PRO A 18 35.21 -8.13 -0.53
CA PRO A 18 33.82 -8.03 -1.03
C PRO A 18 33.62 -7.10 -2.24
N SER A 19 34.32 -5.96 -2.30
CA SER A 19 34.07 -4.90 -3.31
C SER A 19 35.26 -4.58 -4.23
N GLY A 20 36.37 -5.32 -4.12
CA GLY A 20 37.56 -5.08 -4.94
C GLY A 20 38.48 -4.04 -4.32
N THR A 21 38.37 -2.77 -4.74
CA THR A 21 39.19 -1.67 -4.20
C THR A 21 38.29 -0.52 -3.75
N VAL A 22 38.49 -0.05 -2.53
CA VAL A 22 37.74 1.06 -1.94
C VAL A 22 38.66 2.24 -1.68
N LYS A 23 38.23 3.44 -2.08
CA LYS A 23 38.97 4.69 -1.85
C LYS A 23 38.57 5.30 -0.52
N VAL A 24 39.57 5.61 0.30
CA VAL A 24 39.41 6.29 1.59
C VAL A 24 40.21 7.57 1.60
N TYR A 25 39.55 8.67 1.93
CA TYR A 25 40.13 10.00 2.03
C TYR A 25 40.35 10.31 3.50
N ALA A 26 41.61 10.36 3.93
CA ALA A 26 41.97 10.71 5.30
C ALA A 26 42.08 12.23 5.44
N GLN A 27 41.26 12.80 6.31
CA GLN A 27 41.31 14.21 6.71
C GLN A 27 41.95 14.30 8.10
N GLY A 28 43.15 14.91 8.16
CA GLY A 28 44.01 14.94 9.34
C GLY A 28 45.22 14.01 9.22
N ASN A 29 46.24 14.23 10.05
CA ASN A 29 47.48 13.44 9.99
C ASN A 29 47.35 12.12 10.78
N LEU A 30 47.37 11.00 10.06
CA LEU A 30 47.32 9.63 10.62
C LEU A 30 48.53 9.26 11.49
N ASP A 31 49.68 9.92 11.30
CA ASP A 31 50.87 9.68 12.12
C ASP A 31 50.68 10.25 13.55
N ASP A 32 49.84 11.27 13.70
CA ASP A 32 49.48 11.94 14.96
C ASP A 32 48.16 11.40 15.55
N ARG A 33 47.94 10.08 15.44
CA ARG A 33 46.71 9.41 15.92
C ARG A 33 46.64 9.21 17.43
N GLN A 34 47.72 9.46 18.18
CA GLN A 34 47.72 9.27 19.63
C GLN A 34 46.89 10.35 20.31
N GLY A 35 45.87 9.94 21.07
CA GLY A 35 44.97 10.87 21.78
C GLY A 35 43.90 11.53 20.93
N LYS A 36 43.84 11.25 19.61
CA LYS A 36 42.79 11.73 18.71
C LYS A 36 41.66 10.71 18.57
N THR A 37 40.46 11.19 18.33
CA THR A 37 39.29 10.37 18.05
C THR A 37 39.23 10.02 16.57
N MET A 38 39.02 8.73 16.26
CA MET A 38 38.87 8.27 14.88
C MET A 38 37.40 8.26 14.48
N PHE A 39 37.05 8.95 13.39
CA PHE A 39 35.73 8.89 12.76
C PHE A 39 35.81 8.14 11.44
N LEU A 40 34.84 7.27 11.19
CA LEU A 40 34.64 6.62 9.90
C LEU A 40 33.34 7.14 9.31
N THR A 41 33.39 7.70 8.10
CA THR A 41 32.22 8.34 7.49
C THR A 41 31.81 7.70 6.17
N CYS A 42 30.50 7.60 5.90
CA CYS A 42 29.96 7.10 4.64
C CYS A 42 28.84 8.00 4.12
N HIS A 43 28.91 8.39 2.84
CA HIS A 43 28.01 9.36 2.21
C HIS A 43 26.71 8.73 1.69
N ASP A 44 25.73 9.57 1.36
CA ASP A 44 24.45 9.17 0.77
C ASP A 44 24.52 8.95 -0.76
N ILE A 45 23.45 8.39 -1.34
CA ILE A 45 23.21 8.37 -2.79
C ILE A 45 23.00 9.79 -3.32
N GLY A 46 23.59 10.09 -4.48
CA GLY A 46 23.57 11.44 -5.06
C GLY A 46 24.51 12.43 -4.35
N ALA A 47 25.31 11.95 -3.40
CA ALA A 47 26.43 12.66 -2.79
C ALA A 47 27.70 11.79 -2.88
N ASN A 48 28.83 12.36 -2.47
CA ASN A 48 30.08 11.66 -2.30
C ASN A 48 30.79 12.09 -1.02
N HIS A 49 32.01 11.59 -0.79
CA HIS A 49 32.80 11.89 0.41
C HIS A 49 33.00 13.40 0.66
N MET A 50 33.00 14.24 -0.39
CA MET A 50 33.16 15.68 -0.25
C MET A 50 32.04 16.35 0.54
N SER A 51 30.80 15.82 0.49
CA SER A 51 29.69 16.35 1.29
C SER A 51 30.00 16.36 2.79
N LEU A 52 30.58 15.27 3.30
CA LEU A 52 30.98 15.11 4.69
C LEU A 52 32.27 15.88 4.99
N VAL A 53 33.21 15.97 4.04
CA VAL A 53 34.39 16.83 4.17
C VAL A 53 33.99 18.31 4.30
N HIS A 54 33.01 18.77 3.52
CA HIS A 54 32.49 20.13 3.64
C HIS A 54 31.84 20.38 5.01
N PHE A 55 31.05 19.43 5.51
CA PHE A 55 30.49 19.50 6.86
C PHE A 55 31.58 19.58 7.94
N VAL A 56 32.61 18.73 7.89
CA VAL A 56 33.74 18.74 8.83
C VAL A 56 34.52 20.06 8.78
N ASN A 57 34.53 20.74 7.63
CA ASN A 57 35.21 22.01 7.47
C ASN A 57 34.39 23.25 7.88
N THR A 58 33.13 23.07 8.28
CA THR A 58 32.33 24.17 8.83
C THR A 58 32.95 24.72 10.13
N PRO A 59 32.78 26.03 10.42
CA PRO A 59 33.35 26.64 11.63
C PRO A 59 32.91 25.95 12.93
N SER A 60 31.68 25.45 13.00
CA SER A 60 31.17 24.73 14.17
C SER A 60 31.92 23.44 14.47
N MET A 61 32.43 22.76 13.45
CA MET A 61 33.19 21.51 13.57
C MET A 61 34.67 21.73 13.87
N ALA A 62 35.18 22.96 13.95
CA ALA A 62 36.60 23.25 14.12
C ALA A 62 37.23 22.56 15.34
N GLU A 63 36.52 22.54 16.47
CA GLU A 63 37.02 21.88 17.69
C GLU A 63 37.12 20.35 17.52
N VAL A 64 36.06 19.74 16.97
CA VAL A 64 35.99 18.29 16.72
C VAL A 64 37.06 17.91 15.71
N ARG A 65 37.20 18.68 14.63
CA ARG A 65 38.21 18.50 13.56
C ARG A 65 39.62 18.53 14.11
N ASN A 66 39.96 19.46 15.01
CA ASN A 66 41.32 19.58 15.54
C ASN A 66 41.70 18.41 16.47
N ARG A 67 40.72 17.74 17.10
CA ARG A 67 40.93 16.62 18.03
C ARG A 67 40.66 15.24 17.42
N SER A 68 40.30 15.20 16.14
CA SER A 68 39.85 13.99 15.48
C SER A 68 40.55 13.77 14.15
N ILE A 69 40.51 12.53 13.68
CA ILE A 69 40.91 12.16 12.32
C ILE A 69 39.71 11.52 11.66
N PHE A 70 39.36 11.99 10.47
CA PHE A 70 38.22 11.48 9.71
C PHE A 70 38.72 10.61 8.56
N LEU A 71 38.17 9.40 8.48
CA LEU A 71 38.33 8.49 7.36
C LEU A 71 37.05 8.53 6.54
N HIS A 72 37.08 9.27 5.43
CA HIS A 72 35.94 9.39 4.55
C HIS A 72 35.94 8.28 3.51
N LEU A 73 35.01 7.34 3.64
CA LEU A 73 34.79 6.29 2.66
C LEU A 73 34.14 6.90 1.42
N CYS A 74 34.71 6.66 0.25
CA CYS A 74 34.06 6.93 -1.02
C CYS A 74 33.59 5.60 -1.63
N VAL A 75 32.29 5.46 -1.84
CA VAL A 75 31.73 4.28 -2.51
C VAL A 75 32.26 4.22 -3.95
N ALA A 76 32.55 3.02 -4.45
CA ALA A 76 33.17 2.81 -5.74
C ALA A 76 32.44 3.53 -6.89
N GLY A 77 33.19 4.31 -7.67
CA GLY A 77 32.68 5.04 -8.83
C GLY A 77 31.90 6.32 -8.49
N GLN A 78 31.86 6.72 -7.22
CA GLN A 78 31.21 7.96 -6.75
C GLN A 78 32.20 9.10 -6.46
N GLU A 79 33.50 8.91 -6.71
CA GLU A 79 34.48 9.98 -6.63
C GLU A 79 34.28 11.05 -7.72
N ASP A 80 34.74 12.27 -7.46
CA ASP A 80 34.65 13.38 -8.41
C ASP A 80 35.37 13.02 -9.71
N GLY A 81 34.65 13.05 -10.83
CA GLY A 81 35.21 12.75 -12.16
C GLY A 81 35.53 11.27 -12.39
N ALA A 82 34.91 10.33 -11.67
CA ALA A 82 35.12 8.90 -11.86
C ALA A 82 34.82 8.43 -13.31
N ASP A 83 35.72 7.59 -13.85
CA ASP A 83 35.46 6.85 -15.08
C ASP A 83 34.29 5.88 -14.90
N ALA A 84 33.62 5.54 -16.00
CA ALA A 84 32.55 4.55 -15.97
C ALA A 84 33.11 3.18 -15.55
N LEU A 85 32.47 2.56 -14.56
CA LEU A 85 32.82 1.21 -14.13
C LEU A 85 32.63 0.22 -15.29
N PRO A 86 33.49 -0.82 -15.40
CA PRO A 86 33.36 -1.84 -16.44
C PRO A 86 31.98 -2.51 -16.45
N SER A 87 31.50 -2.90 -17.63
CA SER A 87 30.16 -3.52 -17.77
C SER A 87 30.00 -4.87 -17.06
N ASP A 88 31.12 -5.55 -16.81
CA ASP A 88 31.22 -6.81 -16.08
C ASP A 88 31.45 -6.61 -14.57
N PHE A 89 31.65 -5.36 -14.12
CA PHE A 89 31.84 -5.05 -12.70
C PHE A 89 30.56 -5.30 -11.91
N GLN A 90 30.62 -6.24 -10.96
CA GLN A 90 29.50 -6.52 -10.08
C GLN A 90 29.48 -5.52 -8.91
N PHE A 91 28.59 -4.54 -8.99
CA PHE A 91 28.45 -3.54 -7.93
C PHE A 91 28.02 -4.19 -6.59
N PRO A 92 28.68 -3.88 -5.47
CA PRO A 92 28.42 -4.53 -4.18
C PRO A 92 27.06 -4.13 -3.57
N SER A 93 26.47 -5.04 -2.80
CA SER A 93 25.29 -4.73 -1.97
C SER A 93 25.69 -3.92 -0.73
N LEU A 94 24.74 -3.20 -0.11
CA LEU A 94 25.03 -2.44 1.12
C LEU A 94 25.62 -3.32 2.25
N ASP A 95 25.21 -4.59 2.33
CA ASP A 95 25.78 -5.56 3.27
C ASP A 95 27.27 -5.85 3.00
N LYS A 96 27.66 -5.97 1.73
CA LYS A 96 29.05 -6.18 1.33
C LYS A 96 29.89 -4.94 1.59
N ILE A 97 29.37 -3.75 1.29
CA ILE A 97 30.05 -2.48 1.58
C ILE A 97 30.26 -2.32 3.10
N ALA A 98 29.30 -2.73 3.92
CA ALA A 98 29.46 -2.73 5.37
C ALA A 98 30.56 -3.69 5.86
N GLN A 99 30.78 -4.82 5.17
CA GLN A 99 31.88 -5.73 5.45
C GLN A 99 33.24 -5.19 4.99
N ASP A 100 33.28 -4.29 4.00
CA ASP A 100 34.54 -3.64 3.61
C ASP A 100 35.07 -2.73 4.73
N LEU A 101 34.18 -2.13 5.53
CA LEU A 101 34.57 -1.21 6.59
C LEU A 101 35.49 -1.85 7.65
N VAL A 102 35.31 -3.13 7.97
CA VAL A 102 36.22 -3.81 8.91
C VAL A 102 37.63 -3.94 8.32
N HIS A 103 37.74 -4.22 7.02
CA HIS A 103 39.01 -4.34 6.32
C HIS A 103 39.72 -2.99 6.22
N VAL A 104 38.97 -1.90 6.02
CA VAL A 104 39.51 -0.53 6.06
C VAL A 104 40.13 -0.23 7.44
N LEU A 105 39.43 -0.58 8.53
CA LEU A 105 39.97 -0.35 9.88
C LEU A 105 41.20 -1.22 10.16
N ASP A 106 41.21 -2.47 9.68
CA ASP A 106 42.33 -3.39 9.85
C ASP A 106 43.57 -2.91 9.06
N TYR A 107 43.39 -2.37 7.85
CA TYR A 107 44.46 -1.80 7.04
C TYR A 107 45.19 -0.66 7.78
N PHE A 108 44.46 0.24 8.44
CA PHE A 108 45.06 1.33 9.24
C PHE A 108 45.44 0.91 10.67
N ASN A 109 45.20 -0.34 11.05
CA ASN A 109 45.38 -0.86 12.41
C ASN A 109 44.62 -0.03 13.47
N ILE A 110 43.34 0.26 13.19
CA ILE A 110 42.44 1.02 14.07
C ILE A 110 41.49 0.06 14.77
N LYS A 111 41.49 0.10 16.11
CA LYS A 111 40.65 -0.82 16.92
C LYS A 111 39.17 -0.43 16.92
N THR A 112 38.88 0.84 17.21
CA THR A 112 37.51 1.33 17.43
C THR A 112 37.36 2.74 16.88
N VAL A 113 36.22 3.04 16.27
CA VAL A 113 35.89 4.35 15.68
C VAL A 113 34.51 4.84 16.09
N ILE A 114 34.18 6.09 15.80
CA ILE A 114 32.79 6.58 15.77
C ILE A 114 32.31 6.53 14.32
N GLY A 115 31.18 5.86 14.09
CA GLY A 115 30.58 5.78 12.76
C GLY A 115 29.67 6.97 12.50
N LEU A 116 29.82 7.63 11.34
CA LEU A 116 28.94 8.71 10.88
C LEU A 116 28.45 8.41 9.47
N GLY A 117 27.15 8.31 9.25
CA GLY A 117 26.60 8.06 7.91
C GLY A 117 25.42 8.95 7.59
N GLU A 118 25.24 9.25 6.30
CA GLU A 118 24.08 9.94 5.73
C GLU A 118 23.32 8.98 4.79
N GLY A 119 21.99 8.91 4.91
CA GLY A 119 21.09 8.15 4.04
C GLY A 119 21.52 6.69 3.79
N ALA A 120 21.92 6.37 2.55
CA ALA A 120 22.46 5.07 2.17
C ALA A 120 23.74 4.71 2.94
N GLY A 121 24.63 5.68 3.17
CA GLY A 121 25.81 5.52 4.02
C GLY A 121 25.46 5.31 5.49
N ALA A 122 24.38 5.90 5.98
CA ALA A 122 23.86 5.61 7.32
C ALA A 122 23.35 4.16 7.42
N ASN A 123 22.66 3.67 6.39
CA ASN A 123 22.23 2.26 6.34
C ASN A 123 23.43 1.29 6.35
N ILE A 124 24.47 1.58 5.56
CA ILE A 124 25.74 0.82 5.56
C ILE A 124 26.38 0.85 6.96
N MET A 125 26.46 2.02 7.60
CA MET A 125 27.04 2.18 8.93
C MET A 125 26.24 1.42 10.01
N CYS A 126 24.92 1.40 9.89
CA CYS A 126 24.04 0.62 10.77
C CYS A 126 24.28 -0.88 10.61
N ARG A 127 24.43 -1.39 9.37
CA ARG A 127 24.80 -2.80 9.12
C ARG A 127 26.16 -3.15 9.70
N PHE A 128 27.13 -2.25 9.55
CA PHE A 128 28.46 -2.42 10.14
C PHE A 128 28.40 -2.48 11.67
N ALA A 129 27.57 -1.64 12.31
CA ALA A 129 27.34 -1.67 13.74
C ALA A 129 26.69 -2.96 14.25
N ILE A 130 25.79 -3.54 13.47
CA ILE A 130 25.18 -4.85 13.77
C ILE A 130 26.21 -5.98 13.62
N ALA A 131 27.01 -5.96 12.56
CA ALA A 131 27.95 -7.02 12.25
C ALA A 131 29.20 -7.01 13.14
N TYR A 132 29.71 -5.82 13.48
CA TYR A 132 30.98 -5.64 14.21
C TYR A 132 30.86 -4.62 15.35
N PRO A 133 29.98 -4.85 16.35
CA PRO A 133 29.70 -3.88 17.41
C PRO A 133 30.95 -3.49 18.22
N ASN A 134 31.94 -4.39 18.37
CA ASN A 134 33.18 -4.13 19.11
C ASN A 134 34.15 -3.16 18.39
N ARG A 135 33.88 -2.81 17.13
CA ARG A 135 34.70 -1.89 16.33
C ARG A 135 34.19 -0.45 16.38
N LEU A 136 33.11 -0.20 17.11
CA LEU A 136 32.46 1.11 17.20
C LEU A 136 32.25 1.53 18.67
N PHE A 137 32.51 2.81 18.96
CA PHE A 137 32.04 3.43 20.21
C PHE A 137 30.55 3.74 20.15
N GLY A 138 30.08 4.15 18.98
CA GLY A 138 28.68 4.49 18.69
C GLY A 138 28.51 4.87 17.23
N VAL A 139 27.27 5.02 16.79
CA VAL A 139 26.92 5.41 15.41
C VAL A 139 25.98 6.61 15.36
N ILE A 140 26.28 7.54 14.46
CA ILE A 140 25.46 8.69 14.13
C ILE A 140 24.87 8.45 12.75
N LEU A 141 23.55 8.39 12.69
CA LEU A 141 22.78 7.94 11.54
C LEU A 141 21.88 9.09 11.07
N ILE A 142 22.35 9.85 10.08
CA ILE A 142 21.62 10.98 9.49
C ILE A 142 20.75 10.44 8.36
N HIS A 143 19.45 10.75 8.40
CA HIS A 143 18.47 10.34 7.37
C HIS A 143 18.42 8.82 7.09
N CYS A 144 18.74 7.99 8.09
CA CYS A 144 18.85 6.54 7.91
C CYS A 144 17.49 5.86 7.71
N THR A 145 17.33 5.11 6.62
CA THR A 145 16.12 4.32 6.37
C THR A 145 16.38 2.84 6.64
N SER A 146 15.69 2.22 7.60
CA SER A 146 15.82 0.79 7.92
C SER A 146 14.91 -0.13 7.10
N THR A 147 13.79 0.38 6.59
CA THR A 147 12.76 -0.40 5.88
C THR A 147 13.01 -0.49 4.37
N THR A 148 12.46 -1.53 3.76
CA THR A 148 12.21 -1.56 2.30
C THR A 148 11.02 -0.67 1.97
N ALA A 149 10.97 -0.14 0.76
CA ALA A 149 9.95 0.83 0.35
C ALA A 149 8.52 0.29 0.55
N GLY A 150 7.61 1.14 1.04
CA GLY A 150 6.21 0.76 1.32
C GLY A 150 5.46 0.34 0.04
N VAL A 151 4.27 -0.29 0.11
CA VAL A 151 3.60 -0.92 -1.08
C VAL A 151 3.47 0.00 -2.31
N PHE A 152 3.20 1.30 -2.12
CA PHE A 152 3.09 2.27 -3.20
C PHE A 152 4.47 2.70 -3.74
N GLU A 153 5.45 2.85 -2.84
CA GLU A 153 6.85 3.02 -3.22
C GLU A 153 7.38 1.76 -3.89
N TYR A 154 7.06 0.56 -3.45
CA TYR A 154 7.43 -0.73 -4.05
C TYR A 154 6.96 -0.85 -5.50
N ILE A 155 5.76 -0.37 -5.84
CA ILE A 155 5.28 -0.36 -7.24
C ILE A 155 6.07 0.67 -8.05
N LYS A 156 6.23 1.90 -7.52
CA LYS A 156 7.03 2.97 -8.16
C LYS A 156 8.48 2.52 -8.36
N ASP A 157 9.05 1.86 -7.37
CA ASP A 157 10.40 1.35 -7.29
C ASP A 157 10.61 0.13 -8.18
N LYS A 158 9.62 -0.75 -8.33
CA LYS A 158 9.70 -1.91 -9.24
C LYS A 158 9.56 -1.49 -10.70
N VAL A 159 8.75 -0.46 -10.98
CA VAL A 159 8.68 0.17 -12.31
C VAL A 159 9.96 0.96 -12.61
N MET A 160 10.46 1.72 -11.63
CA MET A 160 11.71 2.47 -11.74
C MET A 160 12.91 1.53 -11.89
N HIS A 161 12.99 0.45 -11.11
CA HIS A 161 14.02 -0.58 -11.19
C HIS A 161 14.08 -1.21 -12.58
N ARG A 162 12.92 -1.61 -13.13
CA ARG A 162 12.84 -2.13 -14.51
C ARG A 162 13.30 -1.11 -15.56
N LYS A 163 13.03 0.18 -15.36
CA LYS A 163 13.49 1.25 -16.26
C LYS A 163 14.99 1.56 -16.08
N LEU A 164 15.49 1.53 -14.85
CA LEU A 164 16.90 1.73 -14.52
C LEU A 164 17.75 0.60 -15.12
N SER A 165 17.28 -0.66 -15.02
CA SER A 165 17.97 -1.83 -15.56
C SER A 165 17.91 -1.96 -17.10
N SER A 166 17.01 -1.25 -17.78
CA SER A 166 16.84 -1.33 -19.25
C SER A 166 17.32 -0.09 -20.00
N VAL A 167 17.27 1.10 -19.37
CA VAL A 167 17.55 2.39 -20.02
C VAL A 167 18.64 3.20 -19.28
N GLY A 168 19.02 2.80 -18.05
CA GLY A 168 19.97 3.55 -17.23
C GLY A 168 19.35 4.81 -16.60
N MET A 169 20.16 5.85 -16.41
CA MET A 169 19.77 7.09 -15.73
C MET A 169 18.75 7.91 -16.55
N ASN A 170 17.49 7.96 -16.09
CA ASN A 170 16.38 8.66 -16.77
C ASN A 170 15.84 9.84 -15.94
N GLN A 171 14.96 10.67 -16.53
CA GLN A 171 14.41 11.86 -15.86
C GLN A 171 13.69 11.53 -14.54
N THR A 172 12.95 10.42 -14.49
CA THR A 172 12.26 9.98 -13.27
C THR A 172 13.24 9.59 -12.15
N THR A 173 14.41 9.05 -12.51
CA THR A 173 15.48 8.75 -11.56
C THR A 173 16.10 10.03 -10.99
N TRP A 174 16.26 11.06 -11.81
CA TRP A 174 16.67 12.39 -11.35
C TRP A 174 15.66 12.98 -10.38
N ASP A 175 14.37 12.91 -10.71
CA ASP A 175 13.29 13.41 -9.85
C ASP A 175 13.25 12.66 -8.51
N TYR A 176 13.57 11.36 -8.50
CA TYR A 176 13.70 10.58 -7.26
C TYR A 176 14.86 11.09 -6.39
N LEU A 177 16.04 11.36 -6.95
CA LEU A 177 17.18 11.87 -6.18
C LEU A 177 16.89 13.24 -5.56
N ILE A 178 16.15 14.09 -6.27
CA ILE A 178 15.69 15.39 -5.74
C ILE A 178 14.75 15.17 -4.56
N PHE A 179 13.73 14.33 -4.74
CA PHE A 179 12.77 14.01 -3.69
C PHE A 179 13.45 13.36 -2.47
N HIS A 180 14.42 12.47 -2.70
CA HIS A 180 15.21 11.83 -1.66
C HIS A 180 15.95 12.88 -0.82
N LYS A 181 16.71 13.78 -1.47
CA LYS A 181 17.55 14.80 -0.82
C LYS A 181 16.74 15.91 -0.13
N PHE A 182 15.70 16.43 -0.78
CA PHE A 182 15.01 17.67 -0.36
C PHE A 182 13.55 17.48 0.10
N GLY A 183 12.93 16.32 -0.13
CA GLY A 183 11.51 16.12 0.17
C GLY A 183 10.56 16.71 -0.87
N GLY A 184 9.36 17.11 -0.42
CA GLY A 184 8.29 17.62 -1.27
C GLY A 184 8.65 18.97 -1.91
N THR A 185 8.40 19.11 -3.22
CA THR A 185 8.73 20.30 -4.01
C THR A 185 7.76 21.44 -3.74
N GLY A 186 8.09 22.31 -2.78
CA GLY A 186 7.58 23.68 -2.72
C GLY A 186 8.38 24.60 -3.66
N ASP A 187 7.75 25.63 -4.21
CA ASP A 187 8.36 26.59 -5.16
C ASP A 187 9.60 27.32 -4.59
N GLU A 188 9.74 27.41 -3.26
CA GLU A 188 10.87 28.09 -2.59
C GLU A 188 12.24 27.41 -2.80
N ASN A 189 12.28 26.14 -3.23
CA ASN A 189 13.52 25.35 -3.35
C ASN A 189 14.06 25.19 -4.79
N ALA A 190 13.42 25.80 -5.79
CA ALA A 190 13.76 25.56 -7.20
C ALA A 190 15.22 25.89 -7.57
N GLU A 191 15.79 26.98 -7.03
CA GLU A 191 17.17 27.37 -7.29
C GLU A 191 18.19 26.42 -6.65
N LYS A 192 17.97 26.04 -5.37
CA LYS A 192 18.79 25.07 -4.65
C LYS A 192 18.81 23.71 -5.36
N VAL A 193 17.64 23.24 -5.80
CA VAL A 193 17.49 21.98 -6.54
C VAL A 193 18.23 22.03 -7.88
N LYS A 194 18.13 23.15 -8.61
CA LYS A 194 18.84 23.33 -9.88
C LYS A 194 20.36 23.33 -9.69
N HIS A 195 20.86 24.02 -8.67
CA HIS A 195 22.28 24.03 -8.34
C HIS A 195 22.78 22.62 -7.95
N TYR A 196 22.03 21.90 -7.11
CA TYR A 196 22.34 20.53 -6.74
C TYR A 196 22.41 19.59 -7.96
N LEU A 197 21.41 19.63 -8.85
CA LEU A 197 21.39 18.80 -10.06
C LEU A 197 22.57 19.11 -11.00
N ASN A 198 22.91 20.38 -11.18
CA ASN A 198 24.03 20.76 -12.04
C ASN A 198 25.36 20.22 -11.47
N ASN A 199 25.60 20.44 -10.17
CA ASN A 199 26.79 19.94 -9.50
C ASN A 199 26.86 18.40 -9.53
N LEU A 200 25.73 17.71 -9.37
CA LEU A 200 25.66 16.26 -9.39
C LEU A 200 25.96 15.71 -10.80
N LYS A 201 25.40 16.32 -11.86
CA LYS A 201 25.65 15.94 -13.25
C LYS A 201 27.07 16.25 -13.73
N GLU A 202 27.70 17.28 -13.17
CA GLU A 202 29.07 17.68 -13.51
C GLU A 202 30.11 16.79 -12.82
N LYS A 203 29.89 16.45 -11.54
CA LYS A 203 30.90 15.76 -10.72
C LYS A 203 30.77 14.25 -10.68
N LEU A 204 29.54 13.71 -10.70
CA LEU A 204 29.31 12.27 -10.58
C LEU A 204 29.00 11.64 -11.93
N ASN A 205 29.56 10.45 -12.15
CA ASN A 205 29.26 9.65 -13.32
C ASN A 205 27.82 9.08 -13.24
N PRO A 206 26.91 9.40 -14.17
CA PRO A 206 25.53 8.94 -14.10
C PRO A 206 25.37 7.41 -14.15
N SER A 207 26.27 6.71 -14.86
CA SER A 207 26.25 5.25 -14.95
C SER A 207 26.59 4.62 -13.60
N ASN A 208 27.67 5.07 -12.96
CA ASN A 208 28.09 4.56 -11.65
C ASN A 208 27.07 4.91 -10.57
N LEU A 209 26.51 6.11 -10.60
CA LEU A 209 25.47 6.53 -9.67
C LEU A 209 24.22 5.65 -9.78
N SER A 210 23.84 5.24 -10.99
CA SER A 210 22.70 4.34 -11.19
C SER A 210 22.92 2.98 -10.52
N LEU A 211 24.15 2.46 -10.53
CA LEU A 211 24.50 1.20 -9.85
C LEU A 211 24.41 1.32 -8.32
N TYR A 212 24.87 2.45 -7.77
CA TYR A 212 24.78 2.68 -6.32
C TYR A 212 23.32 2.85 -5.87
N LEU A 213 22.53 3.61 -6.64
CA LEU A 213 21.09 3.73 -6.41
C LEU A 213 20.41 2.36 -6.49
N GLU A 214 20.71 1.54 -7.51
CA GLU A 214 20.14 0.20 -7.64
C GLU A 214 20.47 -0.68 -6.41
N SER A 215 21.71 -0.62 -5.91
CA SER A 215 22.12 -1.32 -4.70
C SER A 215 21.32 -0.86 -3.47
N PHE A 216 21.08 0.45 -3.34
CA PHE A 216 20.25 1.01 -2.27
C PHE A 216 18.77 0.60 -2.37
N MET A 217 18.21 0.53 -3.58
CA MET A 217 16.82 0.08 -3.79
C MET A 217 16.63 -1.42 -3.51
N ARG A 218 17.69 -2.23 -3.65
CA ARG A 218 17.69 -3.68 -3.37
C ARG A 218 18.02 -4.02 -1.91
N ARG A 219 18.15 -3.02 -1.02
CA ARG A 219 18.50 -3.23 0.40
C ARG A 219 17.52 -4.16 1.11
N THR A 220 18.01 -4.91 2.09
CA THR A 220 17.19 -5.76 2.97
C THR A 220 16.64 -4.95 4.14
N ASP A 221 15.45 -5.29 4.64
CA ASP A 221 14.85 -4.64 5.81
C ASP A 221 15.63 -4.99 7.09
N LEU A 222 16.03 -3.96 7.84
CA LEU A 222 16.77 -4.09 9.09
C LEU A 222 15.86 -3.98 10.32
N SER A 223 14.62 -3.52 10.16
CA SER A 223 13.77 -3.04 11.26
C SER A 223 13.48 -4.12 12.30
N GLY A 224 13.30 -5.37 11.87
CA GLY A 224 13.06 -6.50 12.79
C GLY A 224 14.29 -6.95 13.60
N ASP A 225 15.49 -6.58 13.16
CA ASP A 225 16.76 -7.00 13.77
C ASP A 225 17.35 -5.96 14.72
N LEU A 226 16.90 -4.70 14.65
CA LEU A 226 17.51 -3.58 15.36
C LEU A 226 17.45 -3.70 16.88
N ALA A 227 16.29 -4.06 17.45
CA ALA A 227 16.11 -4.18 18.90
C ALA A 227 17.04 -5.22 19.55
N GLU A 228 17.31 -6.33 18.85
CA GLU A 228 18.11 -7.44 19.39
C GLU A 228 19.60 -7.31 19.03
N LYS A 229 19.92 -6.91 17.79
CA LYS A 229 21.28 -7.00 17.25
C LYS A 229 22.09 -5.71 17.36
N LEU A 230 21.46 -4.54 17.41
CA LEU A 230 22.19 -3.28 17.55
C LEU A 230 22.59 -3.05 19.01
N LYS A 231 23.84 -3.39 19.33
CA LYS A 231 24.38 -3.33 20.71
C LYS A 231 25.11 -2.03 21.05
N VAL A 232 25.38 -1.18 20.06
CA VAL A 232 26.10 0.09 20.23
C VAL A 232 25.12 1.24 20.45
N GLU A 233 25.59 2.35 21.03
CA GLU A 233 24.81 3.59 21.11
C GLU A 233 24.57 4.18 19.72
N ALA A 234 23.36 4.65 19.47
CA ALA A 234 22.94 5.17 18.17
C ALA A 234 22.21 6.52 18.29
N LEU A 235 22.72 7.54 17.59
CA LEU A 235 22.07 8.83 17.42
C LEU A 235 21.43 8.90 16.03
N LEU A 236 20.10 8.90 15.97
CA LEU A 236 19.33 9.14 14.76
C LEU A 236 19.13 10.65 14.59
N VAL A 237 19.43 11.19 13.42
CA VAL A 237 19.22 12.61 13.11
C VAL A 237 18.39 12.77 11.84
N VAL A 238 17.34 13.60 11.92
CA VAL A 238 16.45 13.87 10.79
C VAL A 238 15.97 15.32 10.79
N GLY A 239 15.79 15.91 9.61
CA GLY A 239 15.16 17.23 9.47
C GLY A 239 13.63 17.12 9.43
N SER A 240 12.91 18.06 10.01
CA SER A 240 11.43 18.01 10.05
C SER A 240 10.77 18.12 8.68
N LYS A 241 11.49 18.61 7.66
CA LYS A 241 11.05 18.67 6.25
C LYS A 241 11.63 17.56 5.37
N ALA A 242 12.42 16.64 5.93
CA ALA A 242 13.06 15.57 5.17
C ALA A 242 12.03 14.53 4.69
N SER A 243 12.26 13.97 3.49
CA SER A 243 11.45 12.89 2.89
C SER A 243 11.38 11.63 3.77
N HIS A 244 12.43 11.37 4.54
CA HIS A 244 12.62 10.18 5.36
C HIS A 244 12.09 10.32 6.81
N LEU A 245 11.36 11.39 7.13
CA LEU A 245 10.90 11.64 8.50
C LEU A 245 10.11 10.46 9.08
N HIS A 246 9.12 9.97 8.34
CA HIS A 246 8.27 8.88 8.79
C HIS A 246 9.04 7.56 8.98
N THR A 247 9.95 7.22 8.06
CA THR A 247 10.72 5.97 8.12
C THR A 247 11.69 5.95 9.32
N ILE A 248 12.23 7.10 9.71
CA ILE A 248 13.13 7.23 10.85
C ILE A 248 12.37 7.10 12.18
N TYR A 249 11.14 7.63 12.27
CA TYR A 249 10.28 7.37 13.43
C TYR A 249 9.99 5.88 13.59
N THR A 250 9.66 5.18 12.50
CA THR A 250 9.46 3.73 12.51
C THR A 250 10.74 2.98 12.88
N MET A 251 11.90 3.41 12.38
CA MET A 251 13.19 2.84 12.75
C MET A 251 13.46 2.98 14.25
N HIS A 252 13.27 4.18 14.80
CA HIS A 252 13.47 4.45 16.23
C HIS A 252 12.52 3.63 17.12
N GLN A 253 11.26 3.44 16.71
CA GLN A 253 10.30 2.59 17.43
C GLN A 253 10.74 1.13 17.52
N ASN A 254 11.49 0.64 16.53
CA ASN A 254 12.03 -0.73 16.49
C ASN A 254 13.44 -0.84 17.08
N MET A 255 14.01 0.24 17.61
CA MET A 255 15.29 0.26 18.32
C MET A 255 15.07 0.23 19.83
N SER A 256 16.08 -0.19 20.59
CA SER A 256 16.00 -0.14 22.05
C SER A 256 16.08 1.30 22.54
N LYS A 257 15.10 1.72 23.35
CA LYS A 257 15.04 3.09 23.90
C LYS A 257 16.19 3.42 24.85
N HIS A 258 16.96 2.41 25.29
CA HIS A 258 18.10 2.60 26.19
C HIS A 258 19.39 2.96 25.46
N ASN A 259 19.55 2.55 24.21
CA ASN A 259 20.77 2.74 23.43
C ASN A 259 20.56 3.57 22.16
N SER A 260 19.37 4.13 21.97
CA SER A 260 19.06 4.97 20.82
C SER A 260 18.48 6.32 21.24
N THR A 261 18.84 7.37 20.50
CA THR A 261 18.33 8.73 20.68
C THR A 261 17.91 9.29 19.33
N LEU A 262 16.73 9.91 19.26
CA LEU A 262 16.23 10.57 18.05
C LEU A 262 16.30 12.08 18.21
N LEU A 263 17.00 12.74 17.28
CA LEU A 263 17.04 14.19 17.14
C LEU A 263 16.31 14.61 15.87
N VAL A 264 15.22 15.36 16.04
CA VAL A 264 14.51 16.01 14.93
C VAL A 264 14.91 17.48 14.90
N VAL A 265 15.43 17.94 13.76
CA VAL A 265 15.86 19.32 13.55
C VAL A 265 14.75 20.07 12.84
N ASP A 266 14.17 21.05 13.55
CA ASP A 266 13.06 21.84 13.01
C ASP A 266 13.44 22.68 11.80
N ASP A 267 12.48 22.78 10.88
CA ASP A 267 12.45 23.59 9.66
C ASP A 267 13.49 23.28 8.59
N VAL A 268 14.16 22.14 8.69
CA VAL A 268 15.28 21.75 7.83
C VAL A 268 14.96 20.49 7.03
N GLY A 269 15.39 20.46 5.76
CA GLY A 269 15.39 19.25 4.93
C GLY A 269 16.73 18.52 5.03
N ASP A 270 17.80 19.17 4.58
CA ASP A 270 19.18 18.67 4.64
C ASP A 270 19.92 19.20 5.87
N VAL A 271 20.12 18.33 6.86
CA VAL A 271 20.71 18.70 8.15
C VAL A 271 22.18 19.10 8.05
N LEU A 272 22.95 18.50 7.12
CA LEU A 272 24.38 18.76 6.99
C LEU A 272 24.66 20.18 6.50
N THR A 273 23.84 20.68 5.57
CA THR A 273 24.04 21.97 4.92
C THR A 273 23.24 23.10 5.58
N GLU A 274 22.01 22.84 6.01
CA GLU A 274 21.12 23.89 6.54
C GLU A 274 21.25 24.09 8.06
N ALA A 275 21.70 23.09 8.82
CA ALA A 275 21.85 23.19 10.27
C ALA A 275 23.13 22.51 10.83
N PRO A 276 24.33 22.84 10.30
CA PRO A 276 25.58 22.22 10.74
C PRO A 276 25.89 22.45 12.23
N GLU A 277 25.53 23.60 12.79
CA GLU A 277 25.77 23.94 14.19
C GLU A 277 24.99 23.02 15.16
N LYS A 278 23.70 22.81 14.86
CA LYS A 278 22.83 21.93 15.68
C LYS A 278 23.32 20.49 15.62
N LEU A 279 23.70 20.01 14.43
CA LEU A 279 24.27 18.68 14.24
C LEU A 279 25.61 18.53 14.97
N THR A 280 26.49 19.53 14.89
CA THR A 280 27.79 19.52 15.58
C THR A 280 27.61 19.41 17.09
N ARG A 281 26.68 20.19 17.66
CA ARG A 281 26.37 20.13 19.09
C ARG A 281 25.86 18.74 19.52
N ALA A 282 24.98 18.14 18.71
CA ALA A 282 24.47 16.80 18.98
C ALA A 282 25.58 15.74 18.90
N LEU A 283 26.48 15.86 17.90
CA LEU A 283 27.65 15.00 17.74
C LEU A 283 28.57 15.08 18.96
N ILE A 284 28.88 16.27 19.46
CA ILE A 284 29.72 16.47 20.66
C ILE A 284 29.07 15.83 21.89
N LEU A 285 27.77 16.04 22.10
CA LEU A 285 27.04 15.46 23.23
C LEU A 285 27.00 13.93 23.16
N PHE A 286 26.79 13.37 21.96
CA PHE A 286 26.82 11.92 21.75
C PHE A 286 28.20 11.33 22.03
N CYS A 287 29.25 11.95 21.48
CA CYS A 287 30.62 11.49 21.71
C CYS A 287 30.99 11.51 23.20
N LYS A 288 30.54 12.52 23.96
CA LYS A 288 30.68 12.57 25.42
C LYS A 288 29.95 11.42 26.11
N GLY A 289 28.73 11.10 25.66
CA GLY A 289 27.96 9.94 26.13
C GLY A 289 28.72 8.63 25.96
N CYS A 290 29.38 8.44 24.79
CA CYS A 290 30.21 7.28 24.51
C CYS A 290 31.58 7.28 25.23
N GLY A 291 31.88 8.27 26.09
CA GLY A 291 33.12 8.36 26.85
C GLY A 291 34.30 9.03 26.13
N VAL A 292 34.04 9.80 25.06
CA VAL A 292 35.07 10.51 24.27
C VAL A 292 35.15 12.00 24.66
N PRO A 293 36.34 12.54 25.03
CA PRO A 293 36.45 13.86 25.63
C PRO A 293 36.54 15.02 24.60
N PHE A 294 35.40 15.64 24.31
CA PHE A 294 35.31 16.93 23.60
C PHE A 294 34.97 18.07 24.59
N SER A 295 35.41 19.31 24.36
CA SER A 295 34.88 20.49 25.07
C SER A 295 33.58 20.95 24.40
N MET A 296 32.80 21.84 25.03
CA MET A 296 31.74 22.54 24.30
C MET A 296 32.35 23.79 23.66
N PRO A 297 31.89 24.22 22.47
CA PRO A 297 32.23 25.56 21.99
C PRO A 297 31.77 26.58 23.04
N ASP A 298 32.65 27.52 23.38
CA ASP A 298 32.27 28.68 24.21
C ASP A 298 31.10 29.40 23.53
N GLU A 299 30.16 29.91 24.34
CA GLU A 299 29.05 30.73 23.85
C GLU A 299 29.58 31.80 22.89
N LEU A 300 28.89 32.04 21.76
CA LEU A 300 29.18 33.17 20.88
C LEU A 300 29.41 34.42 21.75
N PRO A 301 30.39 35.28 21.43
CA PRO A 301 30.53 36.53 22.13
C PRO A 301 29.18 37.22 22.09
N SER A 302 28.66 37.58 23.27
CA SER A 302 27.50 38.43 23.39
C SER A 302 27.71 39.59 22.44
N VAL A 303 26.87 39.70 21.42
CA VAL A 303 26.81 40.90 20.59
C VAL A 303 26.54 42.03 21.57
N ASN A 304 27.57 42.80 21.91
CA ASN A 304 27.39 44.09 22.54
C ASN A 304 26.56 44.89 21.55
N PRO A 305 25.33 45.30 21.88
CA PRO A 305 24.55 46.10 20.96
C PRO A 305 25.31 47.40 20.73
N ASP A 306 25.68 47.62 19.47
CA ASP A 306 26.17 48.88 18.98
C ASP A 306 25.15 49.98 19.36
N PRO A 307 25.53 51.11 20.00
CA PRO A 307 24.57 52.09 20.53
C PRO A 307 23.84 52.91 19.47
N SER A 308 23.77 52.45 18.21
CA SER A 308 23.35 53.27 17.07
C SER A 308 22.32 52.63 16.15
N ALA A 309 21.57 51.62 16.62
CA ALA A 309 20.42 51.07 15.89
C ALA A 309 19.13 51.12 16.73
N ASP A 310 18.66 52.35 17.00
CA ASP A 310 17.27 52.58 17.40
C ASP A 310 16.36 52.31 16.21
N VAL A 311 15.79 51.10 16.09
CA VAL A 311 14.37 50.80 15.78
C VAL A 311 14.16 49.29 15.96
N ALA A 312 13.69 48.87 17.14
CA ALA A 312 13.10 47.53 17.32
C ALA A 312 11.85 47.65 18.20
N THR A 313 10.73 47.16 17.69
CA THR A 313 9.36 47.29 18.22
C THR A 313 9.17 46.59 19.58
N SER A 314 8.24 47.12 20.40
CA SER A 314 7.95 46.67 21.77
C SER A 314 7.54 45.18 21.94
N SER A 315 7.29 44.46 20.84
CA SER A 315 6.97 43.03 20.82
C SER A 315 8.18 42.16 21.15
N GLU A 316 9.36 42.42 20.59
CA GLU A 316 10.53 41.52 20.69
C GLU A 316 11.10 41.44 22.10
N ARG A 317 11.11 42.55 22.85
CA ARG A 317 11.50 42.55 24.29
C ARG A 317 10.56 41.71 25.14
N THR A 318 9.28 41.64 24.79
CA THR A 318 8.29 40.84 25.51
C THR A 318 8.49 39.34 25.25
N TYR A 319 8.86 38.94 24.03
CA TYR A 319 9.17 37.54 23.70
C TYR A 319 10.48 37.07 24.35
N ALA A 320 11.52 37.90 24.39
CA ALA A 320 12.79 37.56 25.04
C ALA A 320 12.63 37.31 26.54
N VAL A 321 11.87 38.16 27.24
CA VAL A 321 11.58 37.99 28.68
C VAL A 321 10.72 36.75 28.92
N LYS A 322 9.76 36.46 28.06
CA LYS A 322 8.89 35.27 28.17
C LYS A 322 9.67 33.98 27.92
N TYR A 323 10.60 33.99 26.98
CA TYR A 323 11.52 32.88 26.71
C TYR A 323 12.43 32.58 27.91
N ASP A 324 13.01 33.61 28.52
CA ASP A 324 13.91 33.44 29.67
C ASP A 324 13.17 32.93 30.93
N LEU A 325 11.92 33.36 31.12
CA LEU A 325 11.00 32.83 32.13
C LEU A 325 10.66 31.35 31.90
N LEU A 326 10.34 30.98 30.65
CA LEU A 326 10.05 29.59 30.27
C LEU A 326 11.28 28.69 30.43
N LEU A 327 12.47 29.18 30.11
CA LEU A 327 13.72 28.44 30.28
C LEU A 327 14.04 28.19 31.76
N LYS A 328 13.73 29.17 32.63
CA LYS A 328 13.83 29.01 34.10
C LYS A 328 12.84 27.97 34.66
N GLU A 329 11.60 27.98 34.18
CA GLU A 329 10.56 26.99 34.55
C GLU A 329 10.94 25.58 34.07
N TYR A 330 11.47 25.46 32.85
CA TYR A 330 11.96 24.19 32.30
C TYR A 330 13.08 23.61 33.17
N LYS A 331 14.12 24.41 33.50
CA LYS A 331 15.23 23.98 34.35
C LYS A 331 14.77 23.59 35.77
N ARG A 332 13.76 24.25 36.33
CA ARG A 332 13.15 23.86 37.62
C ARG A 332 12.43 22.52 37.54
N THR A 333 11.67 22.30 36.47
CA THR A 333 10.94 21.06 36.23
C THR A 333 11.88 19.87 36.00
N GLU A 334 12.98 20.10 35.27
CA GLU A 334 14.05 19.11 35.06
C GLU A 334 14.72 18.71 36.38
N GLN A 335 15.04 19.68 37.24
CA GLN A 335 15.61 19.41 38.57
C GLN A 335 14.64 18.68 39.51
N MET A 336 13.34 18.97 39.46
CA MET A 336 12.33 18.20 40.21
C MET A 336 12.21 16.77 39.69
N THR A 337 12.21 16.59 38.37
CA THR A 337 12.15 15.26 37.74
C THR A 337 13.35 14.41 38.13
N MET A 338 14.57 14.97 38.12
CA MET A 338 15.77 14.27 38.59
C MET A 338 15.70 13.89 40.08
N ARG A 339 15.14 14.75 40.94
CA ARG A 339 14.94 14.44 42.37
C ARG A 339 13.93 13.32 42.58
N ILE A 340 12.86 13.29 41.80
CA ILE A 340 11.84 12.24 41.86
C ILE A 340 12.42 10.91 41.37
N GLN A 341 13.16 10.91 40.25
CA GLN A 341 13.84 9.71 39.75
C GLN A 341 14.87 9.15 40.74
N ASN A 342 15.62 10.01 41.43
CA ASN A 342 16.54 9.58 42.49
C ASN A 342 15.79 8.96 43.68
N ARG A 343 14.64 9.53 44.09
CA ARG A 343 13.80 8.94 45.13
C ARG A 343 13.25 7.58 44.71
N LEU A 344 12.76 7.47 43.48
CA LEU A 344 12.22 6.23 42.93
C LEU A 344 13.29 5.12 42.92
N ARG A 345 14.52 5.43 42.47
CA ARG A 345 15.65 4.48 42.52
C ARG A 345 15.98 4.01 43.94
N ASN A 346 15.92 4.90 44.93
CA ASN A 346 16.13 4.54 46.33
C ASN A 346 14.99 3.67 46.88
N THR A 347 13.73 3.99 46.54
CA THR A 347 12.57 3.18 46.96
C THR A 347 12.61 1.79 46.34
N GLU A 348 12.98 1.67 45.07
CA GLU A 348 13.19 0.37 44.42
C GLU A 348 14.32 -0.45 45.07
N ALA A 349 15.41 0.22 45.47
CA ALA A 349 16.51 -0.45 46.18
C ALA A 349 16.05 -0.99 47.55
N GLN A 350 15.24 -0.23 48.29
CA GLN A 350 14.65 -0.66 49.56
C GLN A 350 13.67 -1.84 49.36
N ILE A 351 12.85 -1.80 48.32
CA ILE A 351 11.94 -2.90 47.97
C ILE A 351 12.72 -4.18 47.64
N ARG A 352 13.82 -4.07 46.88
CA ARG A 352 14.68 -5.22 46.56
C ARG A 352 15.31 -5.84 47.80
N GLU A 353 15.74 -5.04 48.78
CA GLU A 353 16.26 -5.56 50.05
C GLU A 353 15.16 -6.21 50.92
N LEU A 354 13.95 -5.65 50.94
CA LEU A 354 12.79 -6.28 51.61
C LEU A 354 12.42 -7.62 50.97
N ILE A 355 12.49 -7.75 49.65
CA ILE A 355 12.24 -9.01 48.94
C ILE A 355 13.33 -10.04 49.29
N LYS A 356 14.60 -9.64 49.40
CA LYS A 356 15.68 -10.54 49.87
C LYS A 356 15.46 -11.00 51.31
N LEU A 357 15.08 -10.10 52.21
CA LEU A 357 14.77 -10.43 53.61
C LEU A 357 13.57 -11.38 53.70
N LYS A 358 12.50 -11.13 52.94
CA LYS A 358 11.33 -12.02 52.82
C LYS A 358 11.75 -13.43 52.38
N ARG A 359 12.60 -13.56 51.34
CA ARG A 359 13.09 -14.86 50.85
C ARG A 359 13.96 -15.59 51.88
N ALA A 360 14.83 -14.87 52.59
CA ALA A 360 15.64 -15.44 53.67
C ALA A 360 14.79 -15.91 54.86
N LEU A 361 13.72 -15.17 55.20
CA LEU A 361 12.78 -15.53 56.26
C LEU A 361 11.96 -16.78 55.88
N ILE A 362 11.48 -16.85 54.63
CA ILE A 362 10.74 -18.00 54.09
C ILE A 362 11.62 -19.26 54.10
N GLN A 363 12.89 -19.17 53.70
CA GLN A 363 13.83 -20.31 53.78
C GLN A 363 14.04 -20.79 55.23
N ARG A 364 14.06 -19.88 56.21
CA ARG A 364 14.22 -20.22 57.63
C ARG A 364 12.95 -20.80 58.26
N LEU A 365 11.77 -20.42 57.77
CA LEU A 365 10.49 -20.95 58.24
C LEU A 365 10.19 -22.33 57.64
N LEU A 366 10.63 -22.60 56.40
CA LEU A 366 10.54 -23.91 55.76
C LEU A 366 11.36 -25.00 56.48
N SER A 367 12.43 -24.65 57.19
CA SER A 367 13.21 -25.61 57.99
C SER A 367 12.54 -26.04 59.30
N TYR A 368 11.45 -25.38 59.73
CA TYR A 368 10.73 -25.69 60.97
C TYR A 368 9.44 -26.52 60.77
N GLY A 369 9.07 -26.85 59.53
CA GLY A 369 8.10 -27.90 59.23
C GLY A 369 6.67 -27.69 59.72
N ASP A 370 6.18 -26.43 59.70
CA ASP A 370 4.82 -26.11 60.17
C ASP A 370 3.81 -26.01 59.02
N ARG A 371 2.65 -26.67 59.17
CA ARG A 371 1.64 -26.89 58.10
C ARG A 371 0.64 -25.73 57.92
N PHE A 372 0.81 -24.62 58.64
CA PHE A 372 -0.13 -23.50 58.66
C PHE A 372 0.18 -22.40 57.61
N MET A 373 1.30 -22.49 56.89
CA MET A 373 1.78 -21.40 56.02
C MET A 373 1.33 -21.46 54.55
N ASP A 374 0.66 -22.51 54.11
CA ASP A 374 0.27 -22.69 52.70
C ASP A 374 -0.83 -21.70 52.22
N VAL A 375 -1.47 -20.96 53.13
CA VAL A 375 -2.55 -20.00 52.79
C VAL A 375 -2.05 -18.54 52.72
N CYS A 376 -0.86 -18.22 53.23
CA CYS A 376 -0.35 -16.84 53.25
C CYS A 376 0.64 -16.52 52.10
N LEU A 377 0.79 -17.41 51.11
CA LEU A 377 1.85 -17.35 50.08
C LEU A 377 1.37 -17.00 48.66
N GLU A 378 0.23 -16.32 48.50
CA GLU A 378 -0.19 -15.76 47.20
C GLU A 378 -0.05 -14.23 47.15
N ILE A 379 1.17 -13.72 47.32
CA ILE A 379 1.51 -12.38 46.84
C ILE A 379 2.64 -12.54 45.82
N PRO A 380 2.37 -12.33 44.52
CA PRO A 380 3.37 -12.50 43.47
C PRO A 380 4.51 -11.49 43.65
N ASP A 381 5.75 -11.97 43.57
CA ASP A 381 6.95 -11.13 43.54
C ASP A 381 7.01 -10.40 42.17
N LEU A 382 6.31 -9.26 42.04
CA LEU A 382 6.41 -8.38 40.88
C LEU A 382 7.56 -7.38 41.08
N GLU A 383 8.54 -7.38 40.17
CA GLU A 383 9.53 -6.31 40.06
C GLU A 383 8.84 -5.00 39.63
N PRO A 384 9.22 -3.83 40.19
CA PRO A 384 8.63 -2.55 39.79
C PRO A 384 9.14 -2.21 38.38
N GLY A 385 8.29 -2.40 37.37
CA GLY A 385 8.59 -2.07 35.97
C GLY A 385 7.97 -3.02 34.94
N ALA A 386 7.53 -4.20 35.34
CA ALA A 386 6.87 -5.15 34.45
C ALA A 386 5.35 -4.96 34.47
N MET A 387 4.84 -3.94 33.78
CA MET A 387 3.46 -3.95 33.30
C MET A 387 3.48 -3.69 31.79
N VAL A 388 3.33 -4.77 31.03
CA VAL A 388 2.98 -4.76 29.60
C VAL A 388 1.50 -5.13 29.52
N GLU A 389 0.75 -4.34 28.75
CA GLU A 389 -0.72 -4.32 28.62
C GLU A 389 -1.36 -5.58 28.02
N ASP A 390 -0.60 -6.61 27.63
CA ASP A 390 -1.15 -7.78 26.92
C ASP A 390 -1.45 -9.00 27.82
N GLU A 391 -1.07 -9.01 29.10
CA GLU A 391 -1.17 -10.21 29.94
C GLU A 391 -2.50 -10.34 30.74
N ILE A 392 -3.40 -9.37 30.63
CA ILE A 392 -4.69 -9.36 31.35
C ILE A 392 -5.80 -10.04 30.55
N ILE A 393 -5.72 -10.07 29.21
CA ILE A 393 -6.81 -10.60 28.38
C ILE A 393 -6.83 -12.15 28.38
N ASP A 394 -5.67 -12.81 28.48
CA ASP A 394 -5.61 -14.28 28.49
C ASP A 394 -5.89 -14.90 29.87
N LYS A 395 -5.61 -14.21 30.98
CA LYS A 395 -5.77 -14.78 32.34
C LYS A 395 -7.22 -14.79 32.84
N VAL A 396 -8.12 -14.05 32.20
CA VAL A 396 -9.55 -14.01 32.56
C VAL A 396 -10.35 -15.17 31.93
N ALA A 397 -9.81 -15.84 30.90
CA ALA A 397 -10.50 -16.92 30.19
C ALA A 397 -10.38 -18.32 30.85
N ASP A 398 -9.46 -18.52 31.80
CA ASP A 398 -9.10 -19.86 32.31
C ASP A 398 -9.67 -20.22 33.70
N VAL A 399 -10.64 -19.46 34.24
CA VAL A 399 -11.15 -19.65 35.62
C VAL A 399 -12.17 -20.80 35.79
N HIS A 400 -12.46 -21.58 34.75
CA HIS A 400 -13.31 -22.77 34.90
C HIS A 400 -12.68 -24.02 34.29
N PHE A 401 -11.80 -24.71 35.03
CA PHE A 401 -11.84 -26.18 35.15
C PHE A 401 -10.86 -26.67 36.23
N THR A 402 -11.41 -27.31 37.26
CA THR A 402 -10.69 -27.83 38.43
C THR A 402 -9.97 -29.16 38.19
N ASN A 403 -8.86 -29.32 38.92
CA ASN A 403 -8.31 -30.54 39.54
C ASN A 403 -7.99 -31.77 38.67
N SER A 404 -6.69 -32.03 38.47
CA SER A 404 -6.01 -33.26 38.94
C SER A 404 -4.55 -33.33 38.48
N THR A 405 -3.75 -33.91 39.37
CA THR A 405 -2.30 -34.12 39.37
C THR A 405 -1.68 -34.68 38.08
N THR A 406 -0.62 -34.02 37.57
CA THR A 406 0.59 -34.61 36.93
C THR A 406 1.48 -33.50 36.35
N SER A 407 2.38 -32.92 37.15
CA SER A 407 3.30 -31.84 36.76
C SER A 407 4.72 -32.36 36.51
N ALA A 408 5.11 -32.50 35.24
CA ALA A 408 6.49 -32.30 34.75
C ALA A 408 6.54 -32.41 33.21
N ALA A 409 5.84 -33.38 32.63
CA ALA A 409 5.84 -33.61 31.17
C ALA A 409 4.91 -32.66 30.37
N LYS A 410 3.98 -31.97 31.04
CA LYS A 410 3.01 -31.05 30.40
C LYS A 410 3.54 -29.63 30.17
N ARG A 411 4.54 -29.19 30.94
CA ARG A 411 5.16 -27.84 30.82
C ARG A 411 5.93 -27.68 29.49
N GLN A 412 6.69 -28.69 29.06
CA GLN A 412 7.39 -28.67 27.76
C GLN A 412 6.46 -28.83 26.54
N ARG A 413 5.26 -29.41 26.71
CA ARG A 413 4.25 -29.48 25.64
C ARG A 413 3.43 -28.19 25.52
N SER A 414 3.21 -27.48 26.61
CA SER A 414 2.48 -26.20 26.65
C SER A 414 3.26 -25.05 26.01
N GLU A 415 4.57 -24.92 26.26
CA GLU A 415 5.41 -23.88 25.62
C GLU A 415 5.61 -24.13 24.12
N LYS A 416 5.72 -25.40 23.69
CA LYS A 416 5.71 -25.75 22.26
C LYS A 416 4.35 -25.50 21.62
N SER A 417 3.24 -25.71 22.34
CA SER A 417 1.89 -25.46 21.83
C SER A 417 1.56 -23.96 21.76
N SER A 418 2.01 -23.14 22.72
CA SER A 418 1.79 -21.67 22.71
C SER A 418 2.61 -20.98 21.61
N ASN A 419 3.88 -21.36 21.43
CA ASN A 419 4.68 -20.88 20.31
C ASN A 419 4.21 -21.44 18.97
N ALA A 420 3.66 -22.66 18.93
CA ALA A 420 3.00 -23.19 17.74
C ALA A 420 1.68 -22.46 17.45
N SER A 421 0.87 -22.11 18.46
CA SER A 421 -0.38 -21.36 18.30
C SER A 421 -0.14 -19.90 17.90
N LYS A 422 0.90 -19.24 18.43
CA LYS A 422 1.30 -17.89 17.98
C LYS A 422 1.88 -17.92 16.56
N LYS A 423 2.74 -18.90 16.24
CA LYS A 423 3.21 -19.12 14.86
C LYS A 423 2.06 -19.51 13.92
N LEU A 424 1.08 -20.27 14.39
CA LEU A 424 -0.10 -20.68 13.63
C LEU A 424 -1.08 -19.53 13.47
N ALA A 425 -1.26 -18.64 14.45
CA ALA A 425 -2.09 -17.44 14.34
C ALA A 425 -1.46 -16.40 13.42
N VAL A 426 -0.14 -16.20 13.49
CA VAL A 426 0.62 -15.36 12.55
C VAL A 426 0.64 -15.99 11.15
N ALA A 427 0.80 -17.31 11.06
CA ALA A 427 0.70 -18.04 9.80
C ALA A 427 -0.72 -18.09 9.24
N LEU A 428 -1.77 -18.13 10.07
CA LEU A 428 -3.18 -18.08 9.69
C LEU A 428 -3.59 -16.67 9.28
N SER A 429 -3.05 -15.62 9.92
CA SER A 429 -3.25 -14.22 9.53
C SER A 429 -2.52 -13.91 8.21
N ASN A 430 -1.28 -14.36 8.06
CA ASN A 430 -0.52 -14.24 6.81
C ASN A 430 -1.08 -15.16 5.72
N SER A 431 -1.60 -16.34 6.06
CA SER A 431 -2.29 -17.25 5.13
C SER A 431 -3.64 -16.69 4.74
N ALA A 432 -4.44 -16.12 5.64
CA ALA A 432 -5.70 -15.46 5.33
C ALA A 432 -5.50 -14.22 4.47
N ARG A 433 -4.49 -13.38 4.75
CA ARG A 433 -4.08 -12.27 3.87
C ARG A 433 -3.62 -12.77 2.50
N ARG A 434 -2.77 -13.80 2.44
CA ARG A 434 -2.32 -14.42 1.18
C ARG A 434 -3.46 -15.11 0.44
N MET A 435 -4.40 -15.71 1.14
CA MET A 435 -5.55 -16.42 0.59
C MET A 435 -6.59 -15.44 0.07
N LEU A 436 -6.86 -14.34 0.79
CA LEU A 436 -7.65 -13.21 0.29
C LEU A 436 -6.98 -12.59 -0.93
N LEU A 437 -5.69 -12.24 -0.87
CA LEU A 437 -4.94 -11.74 -2.02
C LEU A 437 -4.93 -12.73 -3.20
N TYR A 438 -4.86 -14.04 -2.92
CA TYR A 438 -4.93 -15.08 -3.94
C TYR A 438 -6.34 -15.20 -4.53
N TYR A 439 -7.40 -15.14 -3.73
CA TYR A 439 -8.78 -15.15 -4.21
C TYR A 439 -9.11 -13.86 -4.97
N PHE A 440 -8.66 -12.69 -4.51
CA PHE A 440 -8.77 -11.43 -5.25
C PHE A 440 -7.97 -11.47 -6.55
N ALA A 441 -6.74 -11.99 -6.54
CA ALA A 441 -5.93 -12.15 -7.75
C ALA A 441 -6.45 -13.26 -8.68
N SER A 442 -7.19 -14.25 -8.16
CA SER A 442 -7.84 -15.31 -8.93
C SER A 442 -9.16 -14.80 -9.54
N ALA A 443 -9.94 -14.03 -8.78
CA ALA A 443 -11.15 -13.34 -9.25
C ALA A 443 -10.82 -12.26 -10.28
N ALA A 444 -9.76 -11.48 -10.07
CA ALA A 444 -9.27 -10.54 -11.06
C ALA A 444 -8.74 -11.25 -12.33
N ARG A 445 -8.19 -12.46 -12.20
CA ARG A 445 -7.78 -13.30 -13.35
C ARG A 445 -8.94 -13.98 -14.07
N SER A 446 -10.10 -14.13 -13.43
CA SER A 446 -11.29 -14.77 -14.02
C SER A 446 -12.13 -13.80 -14.86
N ILE A 447 -11.92 -12.48 -14.70
CA ILE A 447 -12.49 -11.44 -15.55
C ILE A 447 -11.63 -11.32 -16.81
N GLN A 448 -11.88 -12.20 -17.78
CA GLN A 448 -11.25 -12.19 -19.12
C GLN A 448 -12.28 -11.79 -20.17
N PHE A 449 -11.79 -11.20 -21.27
CA PHE A 449 -12.61 -10.99 -22.46
C PHE A 449 -12.93 -12.33 -23.10
N HIS A 450 -14.21 -12.58 -23.36
CA HIS A 450 -14.63 -13.70 -24.21
C HIS A 450 -14.95 -13.20 -25.62
N VAL A 451 -14.75 -14.10 -26.58
CA VAL A 451 -14.82 -13.78 -28.00
C VAL A 451 -16.27 -13.76 -28.49
N ASP A 452 -17.19 -14.38 -27.78
CA ASP A 452 -18.63 -14.40 -28.07
C ASP A 452 -19.43 -13.26 -27.41
N ASP A 453 -18.76 -12.25 -26.86
CA ASP A 453 -19.41 -11.14 -26.15
C ASP A 453 -19.52 -9.86 -27.01
N ASP A 454 -20.70 -9.24 -26.97
CA ASP A 454 -20.94 -7.91 -27.54
C ASP A 454 -20.17 -6.82 -26.75
N VAL A 455 -19.92 -5.67 -27.38
CA VAL A 455 -19.24 -4.53 -26.75
C VAL A 455 -20.01 -4.03 -25.53
N VAL A 456 -21.34 -3.98 -25.62
CA VAL A 456 -22.21 -3.54 -24.51
C VAL A 456 -22.25 -4.58 -23.39
N ASP A 457 -22.14 -5.87 -23.70
CA ASP A 457 -22.04 -6.93 -22.69
C ASP A 457 -20.73 -6.78 -21.91
N LYS A 458 -19.61 -6.52 -22.61
CA LYS A 458 -18.31 -6.19 -21.99
C LYS A 458 -18.37 -4.95 -21.11
N LEU A 459 -19.10 -3.91 -21.53
CA LEU A 459 -19.30 -2.70 -20.73
C LEU A 459 -19.96 -3.02 -19.37
N ASN A 460 -20.92 -3.95 -19.37
CA ASN A 460 -21.61 -4.41 -18.17
C ASN A 460 -20.72 -5.27 -17.27
N TYR A 461 -20.28 -6.45 -17.70
CA TYR A 461 -19.63 -7.40 -16.78
C TYR A 461 -18.13 -7.15 -16.57
N TYR A 462 -17.43 -6.59 -17.56
CA TYR A 462 -15.97 -6.41 -17.50
C TYR A 462 -15.62 -5.04 -16.94
N TYR A 463 -15.98 -3.98 -17.68
CA TYR A 463 -15.56 -2.63 -17.32
C TYR A 463 -16.21 -2.17 -16.01
N THR A 464 -17.50 -2.39 -15.83
CA THR A 464 -18.19 -1.97 -14.60
C THR A 464 -17.71 -2.76 -13.38
N SER A 465 -17.55 -4.09 -13.48
CA SER A 465 -16.99 -4.88 -12.38
C SER A 465 -15.54 -4.47 -12.06
N CYS A 466 -14.70 -4.17 -13.06
CA CYS A 466 -13.34 -3.66 -12.84
C CYS A 466 -13.34 -2.30 -12.14
N ILE A 467 -14.17 -1.35 -12.57
CA ILE A 467 -14.32 -0.03 -11.95
C ILE A 467 -14.72 -0.18 -10.48
N LEU A 468 -15.72 -1.01 -10.18
CA LEU A 468 -16.20 -1.26 -8.82
C LEU A 468 -15.12 -1.90 -7.94
N ILE A 469 -14.37 -2.89 -8.46
CA ILE A 469 -13.25 -3.50 -7.74
C ILE A 469 -12.14 -2.47 -7.46
N ILE A 470 -11.81 -1.60 -8.42
CA ILE A 470 -10.81 -0.56 -8.22
C ILE A 470 -11.24 0.41 -7.12
N PHE A 471 -12.50 0.86 -7.12
CA PHE A 471 -13.02 1.71 -6.06
C PHE A 471 -13.07 0.99 -4.70
N ALA A 472 -13.46 -0.28 -4.65
CA ALA A 472 -13.42 -1.08 -3.43
C ALA A 472 -12.00 -1.17 -2.86
N ILE A 473 -10.99 -1.36 -3.71
CA ILE A 473 -9.57 -1.38 -3.30
C ILE A 473 -9.12 0.01 -2.81
N LEU A 474 -9.47 1.08 -3.52
CA LEU A 474 -9.09 2.46 -3.15
C LEU A 474 -9.68 2.84 -1.77
N VAL A 475 -10.95 2.57 -1.55
CA VAL A 475 -11.62 2.86 -0.27
C VAL A 475 -11.04 1.98 0.84
N SER A 476 -10.80 0.69 0.57
CA SER A 476 -10.15 -0.21 1.53
C SER A 476 -8.75 0.26 1.92
N ALA A 477 -7.96 0.73 0.94
CA ALA A 477 -6.62 1.25 1.21
C ALA A 477 -6.68 2.44 2.19
N LYS A 478 -7.61 3.37 1.99
CA LYS A 478 -7.77 4.51 2.90
C LYS A 478 -8.30 4.08 4.28
N GLN A 479 -9.14 3.04 4.35
CA GLN A 479 -9.74 2.53 5.57
C GLN A 479 -8.76 1.73 6.45
N TYR A 480 -7.83 0.98 5.86
CA TYR A 480 -6.91 0.09 6.59
C TYR A 480 -5.47 0.60 6.69
N VAL A 481 -5.03 1.47 5.78
CA VAL A 481 -3.64 1.99 5.75
C VAL A 481 -3.56 3.43 6.26
N GLY A 482 -4.64 4.19 6.20
CA GLY A 482 -4.71 5.57 6.73
C GLY A 482 -5.51 5.68 8.01
N TYR A 483 -5.58 6.89 8.56
CA TYR A 483 -6.53 7.26 9.61
C TYR A 483 -7.90 7.53 8.95
N PRO A 484 -8.93 6.69 9.17
CA PRO A 484 -10.23 6.85 8.52
C PRO A 484 -11.11 7.91 9.20
N ILE A 485 -10.89 8.10 10.50
CA ILE A 485 -11.54 9.08 11.36
C ILE A 485 -10.47 9.67 12.29
N GLN A 486 -10.57 10.96 12.59
CA GLN A 486 -9.75 11.64 13.60
C GLN A 486 -10.66 12.47 14.50
N CYS A 487 -10.45 12.42 15.82
CA CYS A 487 -11.38 13.01 16.77
C CYS A 487 -10.74 14.13 17.60
N TRP A 488 -11.48 15.21 17.79
CA TRP A 488 -11.13 16.30 18.68
C TRP A 488 -11.44 15.90 20.12
N VAL A 489 -10.43 15.40 20.83
CA VAL A 489 -10.52 14.98 22.22
C VAL A 489 -10.06 16.07 23.20
N PRO A 490 -10.51 16.07 24.46
CA PRO A 490 -10.05 17.03 25.47
C PRO A 490 -8.55 16.94 25.73
N ALA A 491 -7.90 18.07 26.05
CA ALA A 491 -6.46 18.13 26.32
C ALA A 491 -5.98 17.29 27.52
N THR A 492 -6.90 16.78 28.35
CA THR A 492 -6.58 15.86 29.46
C THR A 492 -6.35 14.42 29.00
N PHE A 493 -6.73 14.08 27.77
CA PHE A 493 -6.58 12.72 27.23
C PHE A 493 -5.12 12.47 26.84
N THR A 494 -4.60 11.30 27.19
CA THR A 494 -3.28 10.85 26.70
C THR A 494 -3.41 10.28 25.29
N GLN A 495 -2.30 10.18 24.56
CA GLN A 495 -2.28 9.65 23.19
C GLN A 495 -2.94 8.25 23.05
N PRO A 496 -2.78 7.29 23.98
CA PRO A 496 -3.54 6.03 23.92
C PRO A 496 -5.06 6.19 24.09
N MET A 497 -5.50 7.17 24.90
CA MET A 497 -6.92 7.47 25.09
C MET A 497 -7.54 8.12 23.85
N GLU A 498 -6.77 8.97 23.15
CA GLU A 498 -7.13 9.52 21.85
C GLU A 498 -7.33 8.40 20.83
N GLN A 499 -6.34 7.51 20.67
CA GLN A 499 -6.43 6.36 19.77
C GLN A 499 -7.61 5.44 20.11
N TYR A 500 -7.85 5.15 21.39
CA TYR A 500 -9.03 4.39 21.82
C TYR A 500 -10.32 5.09 21.40
N THR A 501 -10.41 6.41 21.60
CA THR A 501 -11.59 7.20 21.23
C THR A 501 -11.83 7.17 19.73
N GLU A 502 -10.79 7.37 18.92
CA GLU A 502 -10.86 7.30 17.46
C GLU A 502 -11.32 5.91 16.98
N HIS A 503 -10.75 4.84 17.52
CA HIS A 503 -11.15 3.47 17.16
C HIS A 503 -12.56 3.13 17.63
N PHE A 504 -12.96 3.57 18.83
CA PHE A 504 -14.31 3.39 19.34
C PHE A 504 -15.32 4.11 18.45
N CYS A 505 -15.07 5.38 18.12
CA CYS A 505 -15.92 6.18 17.25
C CYS A 505 -15.91 5.73 15.79
N TRP A 506 -14.89 4.99 15.37
CA TRP A 506 -14.89 4.34 14.06
C TRP A 506 -15.83 3.15 14.01
N VAL A 507 -15.82 2.30 15.05
CA VAL A 507 -16.62 1.07 15.14
C VAL A 507 -18.08 1.38 15.50
N GLN A 508 -18.29 2.34 16.38
CA GLN A 508 -19.61 2.85 16.72
C GLN A 508 -20.09 3.81 15.64
N ASN A 509 -21.39 3.83 15.36
CA ASN A 509 -21.95 4.82 14.43
C ASN A 509 -21.79 6.24 14.98
N THR A 510 -21.54 7.20 14.08
CA THR A 510 -21.49 8.63 14.40
C THR A 510 -22.75 9.31 13.89
N TYR A 511 -23.09 10.51 14.36
CA TYR A 511 -24.26 11.25 13.86
C TYR A 511 -23.83 12.61 13.33
N TRP A 512 -24.57 13.13 12.35
CA TRP A 512 -24.32 14.46 11.81
C TRP A 512 -25.26 15.49 12.43
N LEU A 513 -24.71 16.69 12.66
CA LEU A 513 -25.44 17.85 13.14
C LEU A 513 -24.80 19.10 12.52
N PRO A 514 -25.60 20.06 12.01
CA PRO A 514 -25.08 21.37 11.62
C PRO A 514 -24.32 22.04 12.76
N LEU A 515 -23.24 22.77 12.47
CA LEU A 515 -22.39 23.39 13.49
C LEU A 515 -23.12 24.41 14.39
N ASN A 516 -24.18 25.03 13.86
CA ASN A 516 -24.97 26.03 14.59
C ASN A 516 -26.05 25.39 15.50
N ASP A 517 -26.30 24.10 15.36
CA ASP A 517 -27.34 23.40 16.13
C ASP A 517 -26.77 22.88 17.45
N MET A 518 -27.56 23.00 18.51
CA MET A 518 -27.22 22.45 19.82
C MET A 518 -27.39 20.92 19.81
N VAL A 519 -26.45 20.21 20.45
CA VAL A 519 -26.54 18.75 20.57
C VAL A 519 -27.82 18.36 21.35
N PRO A 520 -28.75 17.60 20.74
CA PRO A 520 -30.02 17.26 21.38
C PRO A 520 -29.83 16.55 22.73
N PRO A 521 -30.57 16.86 23.79
CA PRO A 521 -30.43 16.19 25.09
C PRO A 521 -30.97 14.76 25.08
N SER A 522 -31.89 14.43 24.17
CA SER A 522 -32.45 13.09 24.01
C SER A 522 -31.50 12.19 23.22
N PHE A 523 -31.04 11.09 23.83
CA PHE A 523 -30.21 10.09 23.15
C PHE A 523 -30.95 9.41 21.98
N ALA A 524 -32.26 9.20 22.11
CA ALA A 524 -33.08 8.58 21.07
C ALA A 524 -33.10 9.41 19.78
N GLU A 525 -33.04 10.75 19.89
CA GLU A 525 -32.96 11.64 18.73
C GLU A 525 -31.58 11.63 18.08
N ARG A 526 -30.52 11.40 18.85
CA ARG A 526 -29.16 11.24 18.30
C ARG A 526 -29.03 9.93 17.54
N GLU A 527 -29.65 8.86 18.04
CA GLU A 527 -29.66 7.54 17.39
C GLU A 527 -30.35 7.55 16.02
N THR A 528 -31.43 8.32 15.84
CA THR A 528 -32.11 8.42 14.53
C THR A 528 -31.30 9.17 13.47
N ARG A 529 -30.33 9.99 13.88
CA ARG A 529 -29.43 10.76 12.99
C ARG A 529 -28.09 10.06 12.74
N GLN A 530 -27.93 8.82 13.21
CA GLN A 530 -26.68 8.07 13.04
C GLN A 530 -26.43 7.68 11.59
N ILE A 531 -25.17 7.78 11.20
CA ILE A 531 -24.62 7.33 9.93
C ILE A 531 -23.58 6.24 10.19
N GLY A 532 -23.72 5.14 9.45
CA GLY A 532 -22.83 3.97 9.55
C GLY A 532 -22.50 3.33 8.20
N TYR A 533 -22.98 3.88 7.08
CA TYR A 533 -22.79 3.28 5.76
C TYR A 533 -21.30 3.22 5.36
N TYR A 534 -20.49 4.21 5.77
CA TYR A 534 -19.07 4.32 5.38
C TYR A 534 -18.23 3.11 5.78
N GLN A 535 -18.62 2.37 6.83
CA GLN A 535 -17.94 1.16 7.28
C GLN A 535 -18.10 0.00 6.27
N TRP A 536 -19.22 -0.01 5.55
CA TRP A 536 -19.66 -1.12 4.69
C TRP A 536 -19.36 -0.91 3.20
N VAL A 537 -18.95 0.31 2.81
CA VAL A 537 -18.74 0.71 1.41
C VAL A 537 -17.88 -0.31 0.62
N PRO A 538 -16.70 -0.77 1.09
CA PRO A 538 -15.89 -1.69 0.30
C PRO A 538 -16.55 -3.05 0.05
N PHE A 539 -17.34 -3.53 1.02
CA PHE A 539 -18.04 -4.81 0.91
C PHE A 539 -19.21 -4.70 -0.06
N VAL A 540 -19.96 -3.60 -0.01
CA VAL A 540 -21.05 -3.32 -0.94
C VAL A 540 -20.52 -3.20 -2.36
N LEU A 541 -19.49 -2.39 -2.61
CA LEU A 541 -18.88 -2.26 -3.94
C LEU A 541 -18.38 -3.60 -4.51
N THR A 542 -17.85 -4.48 -3.66
CA THR A 542 -17.43 -5.82 -4.06
C THR A 542 -18.63 -6.71 -4.43
N LEU A 543 -19.72 -6.62 -3.66
CA LEU A 543 -20.96 -7.34 -3.94
C LEU A 543 -21.63 -6.84 -5.22
N GLU A 544 -21.64 -5.53 -5.46
CA GLU A 544 -22.11 -4.93 -6.72
C GLU A 544 -21.31 -5.46 -7.92
N ALA A 545 -19.97 -5.52 -7.80
CA ALA A 545 -19.10 -6.06 -8.84
C ALA A 545 -19.44 -7.53 -9.17
N LEU A 546 -19.78 -8.33 -8.15
CA LEU A 546 -20.21 -9.71 -8.32
C LEU A 546 -21.54 -9.82 -9.06
N PHE A 547 -22.51 -8.96 -8.73
CA PHE A 547 -23.81 -8.95 -9.39
C PHE A 547 -23.72 -8.52 -10.86
N PHE A 548 -22.82 -7.61 -11.23
CA PHE A 548 -22.53 -7.32 -12.64
C PHE A 548 -21.89 -8.49 -13.40
N TYR A 549 -21.14 -9.35 -12.70
CA TYR A 549 -20.53 -10.54 -13.31
C TYR A 549 -21.49 -11.72 -13.45
N LEU A 550 -22.55 -11.78 -12.62
CA LEU A 550 -23.48 -12.92 -12.54
C LEU A 550 -24.19 -13.26 -13.87
N PRO A 551 -24.71 -12.30 -14.68
CA PRO A 551 -25.37 -12.63 -15.94
C PRO A 551 -24.44 -13.34 -16.94
N CYS A 552 -23.15 -12.97 -16.97
CA CYS A 552 -22.14 -13.63 -17.79
C CYS A 552 -21.85 -15.07 -17.31
N VAL A 553 -21.86 -15.32 -15.99
CA VAL A 553 -21.78 -16.69 -15.45
C VAL A 553 -22.99 -17.51 -15.89
N ILE A 554 -24.19 -16.94 -15.83
CA ILE A 554 -25.44 -17.61 -16.26
C ILE A 554 -25.39 -17.96 -17.74
N TRP A 555 -24.94 -17.05 -18.61
CA TRP A 555 -24.71 -17.32 -20.03
C TRP A 555 -23.82 -18.54 -20.23
N ARG A 556 -22.65 -18.57 -19.57
CA ARG A 556 -21.66 -19.65 -19.74
C ARG A 556 -22.14 -21.01 -19.21
N LEU A 557 -22.88 -21.02 -18.09
CA LEU A 557 -23.39 -22.27 -17.53
C LEU A 557 -24.55 -22.85 -18.35
N LEU A 558 -25.36 -21.99 -18.96
CA LEU A 558 -26.57 -22.41 -19.68
C LEU A 558 -26.37 -22.53 -21.20
N SER A 559 -25.31 -21.95 -21.79
CA SER A 559 -25.07 -21.96 -23.24
C SER A 559 -24.76 -23.35 -23.82
N TRP A 560 -24.32 -24.31 -23.00
CA TRP A 560 -24.12 -25.70 -23.44
C TRP A 560 -25.44 -26.48 -23.53
N GLN A 561 -26.42 -26.21 -22.66
CA GLN A 561 -27.69 -26.97 -22.59
C GLN A 561 -28.42 -27.15 -23.95
N PRO A 562 -28.42 -26.17 -24.88
CA PRO A 562 -29.10 -26.28 -26.16
C PRO A 562 -28.38 -27.17 -27.20
N GLY A 563 -27.21 -27.74 -26.89
CA GLY A 563 -26.42 -28.59 -27.80
C GLY A 563 -25.60 -27.84 -28.86
N LEU A 564 -25.66 -26.50 -28.87
CA LEU A 564 -24.92 -25.63 -29.79
C LEU A 564 -23.98 -24.74 -28.96
N HIS A 565 -22.71 -25.11 -28.89
CA HIS A 565 -21.73 -24.42 -28.07
C HIS A 565 -21.12 -23.22 -28.82
N VAL A 566 -21.78 -22.06 -28.69
CA VAL A 566 -21.47 -20.82 -29.45
C VAL A 566 -20.03 -20.38 -29.27
N GLN A 567 -19.49 -20.42 -28.05
CA GLN A 567 -18.13 -19.97 -27.75
C GLN A 567 -17.07 -20.69 -28.60
N SER A 568 -17.06 -22.03 -28.61
CA SER A 568 -16.11 -22.79 -29.44
C SER A 568 -16.31 -22.54 -30.93
N LEU A 569 -17.56 -22.42 -31.41
CA LEU A 569 -17.83 -22.19 -32.84
C LEU A 569 -17.30 -20.83 -33.29
N VAL A 570 -17.55 -19.78 -32.50
CA VAL A 570 -17.05 -18.42 -32.80
C VAL A 570 -15.53 -18.37 -32.65
N GLN A 571 -14.95 -19.05 -31.66
CA GLN A 571 -13.50 -19.13 -31.49
C GLN A 571 -12.83 -19.82 -32.69
N MET A 572 -13.33 -20.99 -33.10
CA MET A 572 -12.83 -21.70 -34.29
C MET A 572 -12.95 -20.85 -35.55
N ALA A 573 -14.04 -20.09 -35.69
CA ALA A 573 -14.20 -19.16 -36.80
C ALA A 573 -13.18 -18.01 -36.75
N CYS A 574 -12.88 -17.46 -35.57
CA CYS A 574 -11.86 -16.43 -35.40
C CYS A 574 -10.45 -16.97 -35.71
N ASP A 575 -10.12 -18.16 -35.22
CA ASP A 575 -8.83 -18.82 -35.44
C ASP A 575 -8.63 -19.14 -36.94
N SER A 576 -9.71 -19.47 -37.65
CA SER A 576 -9.69 -19.74 -39.08
C SER A 576 -9.20 -18.57 -39.95
N ARG A 577 -9.25 -17.34 -39.43
CA ARG A 577 -8.75 -16.13 -40.12
C ARG A 577 -7.25 -16.15 -40.35
N LEU A 578 -6.51 -16.84 -39.49
CA LEU A 578 -5.05 -16.92 -39.53
C LEU A 578 -4.57 -18.11 -40.39
N LEU A 579 -5.49 -18.94 -40.88
CA LEU A 579 -5.18 -20.15 -41.63
C LEU A 579 -5.16 -19.89 -43.14
N ASP A 580 -4.35 -20.68 -43.85
CA ASP A 580 -4.32 -20.72 -45.31
C ASP A 580 -5.70 -21.09 -45.89
N SER A 581 -5.97 -20.67 -47.13
CA SER A 581 -7.30 -20.79 -47.76
C SER A 581 -7.87 -22.22 -47.76
N GLU A 582 -7.03 -23.24 -47.94
CA GLU A 582 -7.49 -24.64 -47.95
C GLU A 582 -7.81 -25.15 -46.54
N THR A 583 -6.97 -24.81 -45.56
CA THR A 583 -7.15 -25.19 -44.16
C THR A 583 -8.33 -24.45 -43.53
N ARG A 584 -8.51 -23.17 -43.87
CA ARG A 584 -9.68 -22.36 -43.49
C ARG A 584 -10.97 -23.02 -43.99
N ARG A 585 -11.02 -23.42 -45.27
CA ARG A 585 -12.20 -24.09 -45.83
C ARG A 585 -12.55 -25.38 -45.07
N LYS A 586 -11.57 -26.24 -44.74
CA LYS A 586 -11.77 -27.45 -43.93
C LYS A 586 -12.28 -27.14 -42.51
N ALA A 587 -11.76 -26.08 -41.90
CA ALA A 587 -12.24 -25.62 -40.58
C ALA A 587 -13.69 -25.13 -40.65
N LEU A 588 -14.06 -24.36 -41.69
CA LEU A 588 -15.43 -23.89 -41.91
C LEU A 588 -16.40 -25.02 -42.26
N GLU A 589 -15.95 -26.04 -43.01
CA GLU A 589 -16.73 -27.28 -43.25
C GLU A 589 -17.02 -28.01 -41.93
N THR A 590 -16.06 -28.06 -41.01
CA THR A 590 -16.24 -28.65 -39.67
C THR A 590 -17.25 -27.85 -38.85
N ILE A 591 -17.19 -26.51 -38.89
CA ILE A 591 -18.15 -25.62 -38.21
C ILE A 591 -19.56 -25.79 -38.80
N ALA A 592 -19.69 -25.84 -40.13
CA ALA A 592 -20.96 -26.05 -40.82
C ALA A 592 -21.60 -27.39 -40.45
N CYS A 593 -20.80 -28.46 -40.39
CA CYS A 593 -21.23 -29.78 -39.95
C CYS A 593 -21.76 -29.75 -38.51
N HIS A 594 -21.02 -29.13 -37.57
CA HIS A 594 -21.47 -29.00 -36.19
C HIS A 594 -22.79 -28.20 -36.04
N ILE A 595 -22.96 -27.13 -36.81
CA ILE A 595 -24.22 -26.35 -36.82
C ILE A 595 -25.36 -27.24 -37.34
N GLU A 596 -25.14 -27.98 -38.43
CA GLU A 596 -26.14 -28.85 -39.03
C GLU A 596 -26.54 -30.02 -38.11
N GLU A 597 -25.58 -30.70 -37.50
CA GLU A 597 -25.81 -31.78 -36.53
C GLU A 597 -26.59 -31.27 -35.30
N ALA A 598 -26.19 -30.11 -34.76
CA ALA A 598 -26.85 -29.50 -33.61
C ALA A 598 -28.30 -29.09 -33.91
N LEU A 599 -28.57 -28.64 -35.14
CA LEU A 599 -29.92 -28.32 -35.60
C LEU A 599 -30.77 -29.57 -35.87
N ARG A 600 -30.17 -30.66 -36.41
CA ARG A 600 -30.84 -31.95 -36.69
C ARG A 600 -31.23 -32.73 -35.43
N VAL A 601 -30.35 -32.85 -34.44
CA VAL A 601 -30.58 -33.63 -33.20
C VAL A 601 -31.80 -33.15 -32.41
N ARG A 602 -32.14 -31.85 -32.51
CA ARG A 602 -33.31 -31.28 -31.82
C ARG A 602 -34.66 -31.76 -32.37
N HIS A 603 -34.74 -32.22 -33.62
CA HIS A 603 -35.98 -32.75 -34.19
C HIS A 603 -36.40 -34.10 -33.57
N GLN A 604 -35.47 -34.85 -32.95
CA GLN A 604 -35.70 -36.21 -32.46
C GLN A 604 -36.05 -36.29 -30.95
N VAL A 605 -35.73 -35.27 -30.14
CA VAL A 605 -35.77 -35.33 -28.65
C VAL A 605 -37.00 -34.62 -28.03
N ALA A 606 -38.00 -34.24 -28.83
CA ALA A 606 -39.19 -33.50 -28.36
C ALA A 606 -40.16 -34.30 -27.43
N SER A 607 -39.87 -35.57 -27.10
CA SER A 607 -40.86 -36.47 -26.48
C SER A 607 -40.77 -36.70 -24.96
N THR A 608 -39.75 -36.23 -24.22
CA THR A 608 -39.66 -36.63 -22.78
C THR A 608 -38.82 -35.72 -21.88
N SER A 609 -39.44 -34.88 -21.03
CA SER A 609 -39.00 -34.65 -19.63
C SER A 609 -39.93 -33.71 -18.84
N LYS A 610 -40.20 -34.07 -17.57
CA LYS A 610 -41.17 -33.47 -16.64
C LYS A 610 -40.52 -32.53 -15.59
N LEU A 611 -39.79 -31.47 -15.96
CA LEU A 611 -39.36 -30.44 -15.00
C LEU A 611 -40.12 -29.11 -15.18
N ARG A 612 -40.83 -28.68 -14.13
CA ARG A 612 -41.81 -27.56 -14.14
C ARG A 612 -41.19 -26.16 -14.01
N ILE A 613 -39.99 -26.00 -13.47
CA ILE A 613 -39.41 -24.68 -13.15
C ILE A 613 -38.82 -23.98 -14.40
N LEU A 614 -38.47 -24.71 -15.46
CA LEU A 614 -37.97 -24.15 -16.72
C LEU A 614 -39.07 -23.60 -17.66
N ARG A 615 -40.35 -23.56 -17.26
CA ARG A 615 -41.45 -23.14 -18.14
C ARG A 615 -41.56 -21.64 -18.39
N LEU A 616 -40.92 -20.78 -17.59
CA LEU A 616 -40.86 -19.34 -17.89
C LEU A 616 -39.97 -19.04 -19.11
N PHE A 617 -39.04 -19.94 -19.46
CA PHE A 617 -38.23 -19.89 -20.68
C PHE A 617 -38.84 -20.72 -21.85
N ALA A 618 -40.07 -21.23 -21.70
CA ALA A 618 -40.68 -22.19 -22.61
C ALA A 618 -41.38 -21.61 -23.85
N CYS A 619 -40.95 -20.46 -24.37
CA CYS A 619 -41.36 -20.05 -25.73
C CYS A 619 -40.58 -20.76 -26.84
N SER A 620 -39.52 -21.53 -26.52
CA SER A 620 -38.47 -21.79 -27.50
C SER A 620 -38.12 -23.26 -27.82
N ARG A 621 -38.72 -24.26 -27.14
CA ARG A 621 -38.30 -25.66 -27.36
C ARG A 621 -38.78 -26.26 -28.70
N ASN A 622 -39.82 -25.71 -29.32
CA ASN A 622 -40.36 -26.21 -30.59
C ASN A 622 -39.98 -25.37 -31.83
N THR A 623 -39.31 -24.23 -31.67
CA THR A 623 -39.13 -23.23 -32.75
C THR A 623 -37.68 -23.01 -33.18
N GLY A 624 -36.72 -23.78 -32.63
CA GLY A 624 -35.30 -23.65 -33.01
C GLY A 624 -34.64 -22.31 -32.61
N ALA A 625 -35.11 -21.68 -31.52
CA ALA A 625 -34.67 -20.35 -31.06
C ALA A 625 -34.07 -20.34 -29.63
N ALA A 626 -33.63 -21.50 -29.12
CA ALA A 626 -33.34 -21.67 -27.69
C ALA A 626 -32.10 -20.88 -27.25
N VAL A 627 -31.06 -20.84 -28.09
CA VAL A 627 -29.84 -20.08 -27.82
C VAL A 627 -30.13 -18.58 -27.91
N THR A 628 -30.88 -18.19 -28.94
CA THR A 628 -31.29 -16.80 -29.17
C THR A 628 -32.12 -16.25 -28.01
N CYS A 629 -33.09 -17.02 -27.52
CA CYS A 629 -33.93 -16.67 -26.38
C CYS A 629 -33.13 -16.60 -25.07
N LEU A 630 -32.20 -17.54 -24.86
CA LEU A 630 -31.29 -17.50 -23.71
C LEU A 630 -30.43 -16.23 -23.72
N TYR A 631 -29.89 -15.86 -24.88
CA TYR A 631 -29.07 -14.66 -25.03
C TYR A 631 -29.87 -13.37 -24.76
N LEU A 632 -31.08 -13.25 -25.32
CA LEU A 632 -31.98 -12.12 -25.03
C LEU A 632 -32.36 -12.05 -23.53
N SER A 633 -32.53 -13.20 -22.88
CA SER A 633 -32.81 -13.27 -21.45
C SER A 633 -31.64 -12.81 -20.59
N VAL A 634 -30.40 -13.12 -20.99
CA VAL A 634 -29.19 -12.60 -20.32
C VAL A 634 -29.08 -11.09 -20.49
N LYS A 635 -29.40 -10.54 -21.67
CA LYS A 635 -29.46 -9.08 -21.88
C LYS A 635 -30.52 -8.40 -21.03
N LEU A 636 -31.69 -9.02 -20.88
CA LEU A 636 -32.71 -8.55 -19.95
C LEU A 636 -32.21 -8.60 -18.51
N LEU A 637 -31.47 -9.64 -18.13
CA LEU A 637 -30.90 -9.77 -16.78
C LEU A 637 -29.85 -8.68 -16.49
N PHE A 638 -29.05 -8.27 -17.48
CA PHE A 638 -28.17 -7.10 -17.32
C PHE A 638 -28.97 -5.83 -17.03
N LEU A 639 -30.07 -5.59 -17.75
CA LEU A 639 -30.94 -4.43 -17.50
C LEU A 639 -31.57 -4.48 -16.11
N ILE A 640 -32.11 -5.64 -15.70
CA ILE A 640 -32.67 -5.84 -14.35
C ILE A 640 -31.59 -5.59 -13.29
N ASN A 641 -30.37 -6.07 -13.52
CA ASN A 641 -29.26 -5.82 -12.61
C ASN A 641 -28.99 -4.32 -12.46
N ILE A 642 -28.85 -3.55 -13.54
CA ILE A 642 -28.61 -2.09 -13.47
C ILE A 642 -29.69 -1.37 -12.66
N VAL A 643 -30.97 -1.69 -12.92
CA VAL A 643 -32.09 -1.11 -12.15
C VAL A 643 -31.99 -1.49 -10.66
N GLY A 644 -31.66 -2.76 -10.39
CA GLY A 644 -31.41 -3.25 -9.03
C GLY A 644 -30.26 -2.53 -8.34
N GLN A 645 -29.16 -2.24 -9.04
CA GLN A 645 -28.00 -1.51 -8.50
C GLN A 645 -28.35 -0.06 -8.16
N ILE A 646 -29.10 0.64 -9.02
CA ILE A 646 -29.57 1.99 -8.71
C ILE A 646 -30.43 2.00 -7.44
N PHE A 647 -31.31 1.01 -7.29
CA PHE A 647 -32.12 0.87 -6.07
C PHE A 647 -31.29 0.50 -4.83
N LEU A 648 -30.32 -0.41 -4.97
CA LEU A 648 -29.40 -0.81 -3.91
C LEU A 648 -28.63 0.41 -3.38
N LEU A 649 -28.12 1.25 -4.29
CA LEU A 649 -27.35 2.43 -3.96
C LEU A 649 -28.21 3.47 -3.23
N ASN A 650 -29.47 3.66 -3.65
CA ASN A 650 -30.42 4.53 -2.94
C ASN A 650 -30.73 4.01 -1.53
N LEU A 651 -31.00 2.71 -1.40
CA LEU A 651 -31.27 2.08 -0.11
C LEU A 651 -30.07 2.18 0.84
N PHE A 652 -28.87 2.01 0.30
CA PHE A 652 -27.63 2.03 1.08
C PHE A 652 -27.28 3.42 1.63
N LEU A 653 -27.52 4.48 0.84
CA LEU A 653 -27.29 5.86 1.27
C LEU A 653 -28.41 6.41 2.16
N GLY A 654 -29.55 5.71 2.26
CA GLY A 654 -30.68 6.14 3.09
C GLY A 654 -31.46 7.32 2.52
N ASN A 655 -31.29 7.63 1.23
CA ASN A 655 -32.01 8.71 0.55
C ASN A 655 -33.37 8.23 0.03
N SER A 656 -34.40 9.04 0.19
CA SER A 656 -35.74 8.77 -0.34
C SER A 656 -35.84 8.96 -1.86
N ASP A 657 -34.95 9.78 -2.43
CA ASP A 657 -35.03 10.21 -3.82
C ASP A 657 -34.10 9.37 -4.70
N THR A 658 -34.68 8.70 -5.70
CA THR A 658 -33.91 7.85 -6.64
C THR A 658 -33.00 8.63 -7.58
N LEU A 659 -33.25 9.93 -7.71
CA LEU A 659 -32.50 10.88 -8.53
C LEU A 659 -31.49 11.68 -7.71
N PHE A 660 -31.04 11.16 -6.56
CA PHE A 660 -30.11 11.89 -5.67
C PHE A 660 -28.84 12.36 -6.40
N GLY A 661 -28.36 11.63 -7.43
CA GLY A 661 -27.17 12.02 -8.20
C GLY A 661 -27.31 13.38 -8.87
N PHE A 662 -28.49 13.71 -9.41
CA PHE A 662 -28.75 15.03 -9.98
C PHE A 662 -28.88 16.11 -8.89
N HIS A 663 -29.50 15.79 -7.74
CA HIS A 663 -29.61 16.73 -6.62
C HIS A 663 -28.24 17.10 -6.07
N ILE A 664 -27.39 16.10 -5.79
CA ILE A 664 -26.02 16.32 -5.30
C ILE A 664 -25.20 17.09 -6.33
N LEU A 665 -25.28 16.76 -7.62
CA LEU A 665 -24.56 17.51 -8.66
C LEU A 665 -25.03 18.97 -8.71
N ASN A 666 -26.34 19.22 -8.61
CA ASN A 666 -26.89 20.56 -8.59
C ASN A 666 -26.43 21.35 -7.37
N ASP A 667 -26.39 20.73 -6.18
CA ASP A 667 -25.89 21.37 -4.96
C ASP A 667 -24.41 21.73 -5.09
N LEU A 668 -23.59 20.82 -5.64
CA LEU A 668 -22.17 21.06 -5.96
C LEU A 668 -21.96 22.20 -6.97
N LEU A 669 -22.80 22.30 -8.00
CA LEU A 669 -22.73 23.38 -9.00
C LEU A 669 -23.10 24.74 -8.41
N HIS A 670 -23.96 24.77 -7.39
CA HIS A 670 -24.36 25.98 -6.68
C HIS A 670 -23.50 26.26 -5.44
N ASN A 671 -22.37 25.55 -5.26
CA ASN A 671 -21.47 25.64 -4.11
C ASN A 671 -22.16 25.43 -2.74
N ARG A 672 -23.21 24.61 -2.70
CA ARG A 672 -23.80 24.14 -1.43
C ARG A 672 -23.03 22.92 -0.96
N GLU A 673 -22.32 23.06 0.14
CA GLU A 673 -21.49 21.99 0.68
C GLU A 673 -22.29 21.04 1.61
N TRP A 674 -21.58 20.07 2.19
CA TRP A 674 -22.10 19.03 3.09
C TRP A 674 -22.62 19.61 4.42
N ASP A 675 -22.20 20.81 4.79
CA ASP A 675 -22.59 21.54 5.99
C ASP A 675 -24.03 22.08 5.91
N GLU A 676 -24.48 22.46 4.71
CA GLU A 676 -25.86 22.89 4.47
C GLU A 676 -26.77 21.74 3.98
N SER A 677 -26.24 20.87 3.11
CA SER A 677 -27.03 19.80 2.48
C SER A 677 -27.20 18.56 3.37
N GLY A 678 -26.32 18.34 4.35
CA GLY A 678 -26.29 17.12 5.18
C GLY A 678 -25.93 15.84 4.41
N ASN A 679 -25.68 15.95 3.10
CA ASN A 679 -25.26 14.84 2.26
C ASN A 679 -23.76 14.61 2.43
N PHE A 680 -23.36 13.37 2.68
CA PHE A 680 -21.95 12.97 2.86
C PHE A 680 -21.16 13.89 3.81
N PRO A 681 -21.56 14.02 5.09
CA PRO A 681 -20.91 14.91 6.03
C PRO A 681 -19.45 14.52 6.30
N ARG A 682 -18.57 15.52 6.38
CA ARG A 682 -17.14 15.35 6.66
C ARG A 682 -16.81 15.50 8.13
N VAL A 683 -17.72 16.08 8.91
CA VAL A 683 -17.61 16.24 10.36
C VAL A 683 -18.81 15.60 11.01
N THR A 684 -18.59 14.76 12.01
CA THR A 684 -19.64 14.03 12.73
C THR A 684 -19.39 14.11 14.24
N MET A 685 -20.42 13.85 15.02
CA MET A 685 -20.36 13.75 16.47
C MET A 685 -20.39 12.28 16.90
N CYS A 686 -19.59 11.95 17.90
CA CYS A 686 -19.50 10.62 18.48
C CYS A 686 -19.75 10.69 19.98
N ASP A 687 -20.67 9.85 20.46
CA ASP A 687 -20.95 9.68 21.88
C ASP A 687 -20.32 8.37 22.37
N PHE A 688 -19.48 8.43 23.41
CA PHE A 688 -18.90 7.25 24.04
C PHE A 688 -18.91 7.36 25.57
N GLY A 689 -18.92 6.20 26.24
CA GLY A 689 -19.00 6.11 27.70
C GLY A 689 -17.84 5.33 28.28
N VAL A 690 -17.06 5.94 29.17
CA VAL A 690 -15.96 5.29 29.89
C VAL A 690 -16.41 4.97 31.31
N LYS A 691 -16.16 3.74 31.77
CA LYS A 691 -16.46 3.32 33.15
C LYS A 691 -15.24 3.56 34.04
N VAL A 692 -15.38 4.42 35.04
CA VAL A 692 -14.34 4.70 36.04
C VAL A 692 -14.96 4.56 37.43
N LEU A 693 -14.38 3.71 38.29
CA LEU A 693 -14.83 3.49 39.68
C LEU A 693 -16.34 3.17 39.82
N GLY A 694 -16.91 2.45 38.85
CA GLY A 694 -18.34 2.07 38.85
C GLY A 694 -19.30 3.13 38.26
N ASN A 695 -18.83 4.34 37.99
CA ASN A 695 -19.61 5.39 37.32
C ASN A 695 -19.30 5.45 35.81
N VAL A 696 -20.34 5.70 35.00
CA VAL A 696 -20.21 5.86 33.55
C VAL A 696 -20.06 7.36 33.23
N HIS A 697 -18.90 7.75 32.75
CA HIS A 697 -18.65 9.09 32.22
C HIS A 697 -18.93 9.11 30.73
N LYS A 698 -19.94 9.89 30.31
CA LYS A 698 -20.29 10.06 28.91
C LYS A 698 -19.54 11.27 28.33
N HIS A 699 -18.90 11.06 27.19
CA HIS A 699 -18.21 12.08 26.41
C HIS A 699 -18.84 12.18 25.03
N THR A 700 -19.00 13.41 24.55
CA THR A 700 -19.36 13.71 23.15
C THR A 700 -18.16 14.42 22.53
N VAL A 701 -17.62 13.87 21.44
CA VAL A 701 -16.46 14.42 20.73
C VAL A 701 -16.81 14.64 19.26
N GLN A 702 -16.17 15.65 18.66
CA GLN A 702 -16.30 15.96 17.25
C GLN A 702 -15.23 15.21 16.46
N CYS A 703 -15.60 14.52 15.40
CA CYS A 703 -14.69 13.74 14.58
C CYS A 703 -14.76 14.14 13.11
N VAL A 704 -13.60 14.13 12.45
CA VAL A 704 -13.45 14.38 11.01
C VAL A 704 -13.41 13.05 10.28
N LEU A 705 -14.37 12.84 9.38
CA LEU A 705 -14.58 11.63 8.60
C LEU A 705 -13.99 11.79 7.19
N MET A 706 -12.67 11.67 7.07
CA MET A 706 -11.95 11.91 5.82
C MET A 706 -12.39 10.98 4.68
N ILE A 707 -12.85 9.77 4.99
CA ILE A 707 -13.30 8.78 4.00
C ILE A 707 -14.50 9.28 3.19
N ASN A 708 -15.32 10.16 3.78
CA ASN A 708 -16.55 10.60 3.13
C ASN A 708 -16.31 11.56 1.96
N MET A 709 -15.18 12.26 1.96
CA MET A 709 -14.72 13.07 0.82
C MET A 709 -14.52 12.22 -0.44
N PHE A 710 -14.10 10.96 -0.28
CA PHE A 710 -13.96 10.02 -1.40
C PHE A 710 -15.29 9.40 -1.77
N ASN A 711 -16.07 8.95 -0.77
CA ASN A 711 -17.37 8.33 -1.00
C ASN A 711 -18.31 9.23 -1.80
N GLU A 712 -18.37 10.53 -1.47
CA GLU A 712 -19.15 11.53 -2.20
C GLU A 712 -18.85 11.48 -3.71
N LYS A 713 -17.57 11.47 -4.09
CA LYS A 713 -17.15 11.48 -5.50
C LYS A 713 -17.35 10.12 -6.18
N ILE A 714 -17.09 9.03 -5.48
CA ILE A 714 -17.28 7.67 -6.00
C ILE A 714 -18.75 7.42 -6.30
N PHE A 715 -19.66 7.66 -5.35
CA PHE A 715 -21.08 7.40 -5.54
C PHE A 715 -21.71 8.33 -6.58
N LEU A 716 -21.28 9.59 -6.66
CA LEU A 716 -21.71 10.50 -7.73
C LEU A 716 -21.29 9.97 -9.11
N PHE A 717 -20.04 9.55 -9.26
CA PHE A 717 -19.55 8.95 -10.51
C PHE A 717 -20.30 7.67 -10.87
N LEU A 718 -20.48 6.75 -9.92
CA LEU A 718 -21.17 5.48 -10.14
C LEU A 718 -22.62 5.68 -10.58
N TRP A 719 -23.32 6.65 -10.01
CA TRP A 719 -24.69 6.95 -10.38
C TRP A 719 -24.82 7.37 -11.86
N PHE A 720 -23.97 8.30 -12.32
CA PHE A 720 -23.93 8.69 -13.74
C PHE A 720 -23.44 7.57 -14.65
N TRP A 721 -22.47 6.77 -14.20
CA TRP A 721 -22.00 5.59 -14.93
C TRP A 721 -23.13 4.58 -15.17
N PHE A 722 -23.92 4.27 -14.13
CA PHE A 722 -25.06 3.36 -14.26
C PHE A 722 -26.18 3.92 -15.16
N LEU A 723 -26.38 5.24 -15.19
CA LEU A 723 -27.30 5.87 -16.14
C LEU A 723 -26.86 5.66 -17.60
N VAL A 724 -25.59 5.94 -17.91
CA VAL A 724 -25.01 5.72 -19.26
C VAL A 724 -25.03 4.25 -19.64
N LEU A 725 -24.69 3.36 -18.70
CA LEU A 725 -24.72 1.92 -18.88
C LEU A 725 -26.15 1.42 -19.14
N GLY A 726 -27.13 1.96 -18.41
CA GLY A 726 -28.55 1.67 -18.58
C GLY A 726 -29.04 2.03 -19.97
N VAL A 727 -28.78 3.25 -20.44
CA VAL A 727 -29.16 3.69 -21.81
C VAL A 727 -28.51 2.80 -22.86
N SER A 728 -27.20 2.54 -22.74
CA SER A 728 -26.47 1.69 -23.69
C SER A 728 -27.03 0.26 -23.75
N THR A 729 -27.37 -0.31 -22.59
CA THR A 729 -27.93 -1.66 -22.47
C THR A 729 -29.36 -1.73 -23.01
N ILE A 730 -30.19 -0.71 -22.79
CA ILE A 730 -31.53 -0.61 -23.37
C ILE A 730 -31.46 -0.55 -24.90
N CYS A 731 -30.62 0.33 -25.46
CA CYS A 731 -30.44 0.43 -26.91
C CYS A 731 -29.97 -0.91 -27.51
N ASN A 732 -29.04 -1.59 -26.84
CA ASN A 732 -28.53 -2.88 -27.29
C ASN A 732 -29.60 -3.99 -27.20
N LEU A 733 -30.37 -4.05 -26.12
CA LEU A 733 -31.46 -5.00 -25.96
C LEU A 733 -32.53 -4.79 -27.04
N VAL A 734 -32.95 -3.55 -27.30
CA VAL A 734 -33.93 -3.22 -28.35
C VAL A 734 -33.40 -3.61 -29.72
N TYR A 735 -32.13 -3.33 -30.02
CA TYR A 735 -31.47 -3.76 -31.26
C TYR A 735 -31.53 -5.29 -31.42
N TRP A 736 -31.10 -6.04 -30.41
CA TRP A 736 -31.08 -7.51 -30.44
C TRP A 736 -32.49 -8.11 -30.53
N ILE A 737 -33.48 -7.54 -29.87
CA ILE A 737 -34.90 -7.93 -29.99
C ILE A 737 -35.37 -7.71 -31.44
N PHE A 738 -35.07 -6.55 -32.02
CA PHE A 738 -35.48 -6.22 -33.39
C PHE A 738 -34.88 -7.18 -34.44
N ILE A 739 -33.57 -7.46 -34.37
CA ILE A 739 -32.93 -8.35 -35.36
C ILE A 739 -33.26 -9.84 -35.16
N SER A 740 -33.69 -10.23 -33.96
CA SER A 740 -33.95 -11.63 -33.60
C SER A 740 -35.42 -12.04 -33.73
N ILE A 741 -36.37 -11.10 -33.59
CA ILE A 741 -37.80 -11.42 -33.69
C ILE A 741 -38.32 -11.25 -35.11
N PHE A 742 -37.86 -10.23 -35.85
CA PHE A 742 -38.40 -9.93 -37.18
C PHE A 742 -37.77 -10.81 -38.28
N PRO A 743 -38.53 -11.72 -38.92
CA PRO A 743 -37.99 -12.65 -39.93
C PRO A 743 -37.41 -11.94 -41.15
N GLY A 744 -37.97 -10.80 -41.55
CA GLY A 744 -37.49 -10.00 -42.68
C GLY A 744 -36.04 -9.53 -42.50
N GLN A 745 -35.63 -9.19 -41.28
CA GLN A 745 -34.25 -8.78 -40.97
C GLN A 745 -33.27 -9.96 -41.01
N GLN A 746 -33.73 -11.16 -40.66
CA GLN A 746 -32.93 -12.39 -40.73
C GLN A 746 -32.69 -12.81 -42.18
N ILE A 747 -33.75 -12.78 -42.98
CA ILE A 747 -33.69 -13.08 -44.42
C ILE A 747 -32.81 -12.06 -45.15
N SER A 748 -32.97 -10.77 -44.87
CA SER A 748 -32.15 -9.71 -45.47
C SER A 748 -30.66 -9.85 -45.10
N PHE A 749 -30.36 -10.15 -43.83
CA PHE A 749 -28.99 -10.39 -43.38
C PHE A 749 -28.34 -11.56 -44.13
N VAL A 750 -28.95 -12.76 -44.10
CA VAL A 750 -28.38 -13.94 -44.76
C VAL A 750 -28.31 -13.74 -46.29
N GLY A 751 -29.33 -13.11 -46.88
CA GLY A 751 -29.36 -12.79 -48.31
C GLY A 751 -28.19 -11.89 -48.75
N LYS A 752 -27.78 -10.92 -47.92
CA LYS A 752 -26.60 -10.07 -48.19
C LYS A 752 -25.31 -10.89 -48.30
N TYR A 753 -25.09 -11.85 -47.40
CA TYR A 753 -23.86 -12.67 -47.42
C TYR A 753 -23.86 -13.72 -48.53
N LEU A 754 -25.02 -14.20 -48.96
CA LEU A 754 -25.13 -15.13 -50.10
C LEU A 754 -24.94 -14.44 -51.46
N THR A 755 -25.29 -13.14 -51.57
CA THR A 755 -25.18 -12.37 -52.82
C THR A 755 -23.85 -11.62 -52.98
N GLY A 756 -23.08 -11.45 -51.90
CA GLY A 756 -22.13 -10.34 -51.77
C GLY A 756 -20.69 -10.50 -52.28
N ILE A 757 -20.23 -11.63 -52.87
CA ILE A 757 -18.80 -11.76 -53.25
C ILE A 757 -18.55 -12.38 -54.64
N GLU A 758 -19.38 -13.28 -55.12
CA GLU A 758 -19.29 -13.81 -56.50
C GLU A 758 -20.72 -14.04 -56.96
N GLY A 759 -21.12 -13.40 -58.07
CA GLY A 759 -22.50 -13.32 -58.56
C GLY A 759 -23.22 -14.67 -58.65
N TYR A 760 -23.78 -15.12 -57.53
CA TYR A 760 -24.61 -16.30 -57.47
C TYR A 760 -25.96 -15.93 -58.05
N LYS A 761 -26.26 -16.53 -59.20
CA LYS A 761 -27.52 -16.35 -59.93
C LYS A 761 -28.71 -16.50 -59.00
N MET A 762 -29.54 -15.45 -58.98
CA MET A 762 -30.91 -15.39 -58.47
C MET A 762 -31.29 -16.52 -57.51
N VAL A 763 -30.89 -16.40 -56.24
CA VAL A 763 -31.51 -17.20 -55.19
C VAL A 763 -33.00 -16.85 -55.19
N ASP A 764 -33.85 -17.82 -55.49
CA ASP A 764 -35.29 -17.63 -55.45
C ASP A 764 -35.71 -17.20 -54.04
N SER A 765 -36.57 -16.18 -53.95
CA SER A 765 -37.01 -15.61 -52.67
C SER A 765 -37.69 -16.67 -51.80
N GLN A 766 -38.34 -17.68 -52.41
CA GLN A 766 -39.00 -18.76 -51.69
C GLN A 766 -37.97 -19.76 -51.12
N SER A 767 -36.94 -20.10 -51.89
CA SER A 767 -35.83 -20.95 -51.43
C SER A 767 -35.02 -20.29 -50.31
N LEU A 768 -34.74 -18.98 -50.41
CA LEU A 768 -34.06 -18.23 -49.35
C LEU A 768 -34.88 -18.22 -48.06
N HIS A 769 -36.18 -17.97 -48.16
CA HIS A 769 -37.08 -18.02 -47.01
C HIS A 769 -37.08 -19.40 -46.35
N ARG A 770 -37.15 -20.48 -47.15
CA ARG A 770 -37.13 -21.85 -46.64
C ARG A 770 -35.81 -22.20 -45.96
N PHE A 771 -34.68 -21.77 -46.52
CA PHE A 771 -33.36 -21.94 -45.91
C PHE A 771 -33.26 -21.24 -44.56
N VAL A 772 -33.61 -19.95 -44.48
CA VAL A 772 -33.45 -19.18 -43.24
C VAL A 772 -34.40 -19.67 -42.14
N ILE A 773 -35.67 -19.91 -42.46
CA ILE A 773 -36.70 -20.23 -41.46
C ILE A 773 -36.72 -21.71 -41.09
N HIS A 774 -36.59 -22.63 -42.05
CA HIS A 774 -36.77 -24.06 -41.81
C HIS A 774 -35.46 -24.87 -41.73
N PHE A 775 -34.37 -24.39 -42.32
CA PHE A 775 -33.07 -25.09 -42.21
C PHE A 775 -32.24 -24.47 -41.08
N LEU A 776 -31.91 -23.19 -41.21
CA LEU A 776 -31.02 -22.50 -40.27
C LEU A 776 -31.68 -22.14 -38.93
N HIS A 777 -33.00 -21.86 -38.96
CA HIS A 777 -33.77 -21.37 -37.81
C HIS A 777 -33.18 -20.08 -37.19
N HIS A 778 -33.80 -19.59 -36.12
CA HIS A 778 -33.32 -18.39 -35.42
C HIS A 778 -31.91 -18.60 -34.82
N ASP A 779 -31.63 -19.78 -34.25
CA ASP A 779 -30.33 -20.07 -33.61
C ASP A 779 -29.16 -20.10 -34.62
N GLY A 780 -29.35 -20.64 -35.82
CA GLY A 780 -28.30 -20.63 -36.84
C GLY A 780 -28.04 -19.22 -37.39
N VAL A 781 -29.08 -18.39 -37.55
CA VAL A 781 -28.93 -16.97 -37.92
C VAL A 781 -28.18 -16.22 -36.82
N PHE A 782 -28.49 -16.50 -35.55
CA PHE A 782 -27.78 -15.92 -34.41
C PHE A 782 -26.28 -16.26 -34.46
N VAL A 783 -25.91 -17.53 -34.66
CA VAL A 783 -24.48 -17.91 -34.79
C VAL A 783 -23.81 -17.21 -35.95
N LEU A 784 -24.44 -17.13 -37.13
CA LEU A 784 -23.86 -16.40 -38.27
C LEU A 784 -23.64 -14.92 -37.98
N ARG A 785 -24.55 -14.28 -37.22
CA ARG A 785 -24.38 -12.88 -36.78
C ARG A 785 -23.20 -12.73 -35.81
N MET A 786 -23.05 -13.64 -34.87
CA MET A 786 -21.91 -13.65 -33.95
C MET A 786 -20.59 -13.90 -34.69
N THR A 787 -20.58 -14.83 -35.65
CA THR A 787 -19.42 -15.06 -36.53
C THR A 787 -19.07 -13.83 -37.35
N ALA A 788 -20.06 -13.12 -37.92
CA ALA A 788 -19.81 -11.88 -38.66
C ALA A 788 -19.20 -10.78 -37.76
N ALA A 789 -19.71 -10.62 -36.55
CA ALA A 789 -19.24 -9.60 -35.60
C ALA A 789 -17.80 -9.84 -35.10
N HIS A 790 -17.38 -11.10 -34.96
CA HIS A 790 -16.09 -11.45 -34.33
C HIS A 790 -15.04 -12.00 -35.31
N ALA A 791 -15.43 -12.89 -36.23
CA ALA A 791 -14.55 -13.48 -37.24
C ALA A 791 -14.47 -12.63 -38.53
N GLY A 792 -15.42 -11.71 -38.73
CA GLY A 792 -15.46 -10.79 -39.87
C GLY A 792 -16.31 -11.30 -41.04
N ASP A 793 -16.61 -10.38 -41.96
CA ASP A 793 -17.58 -10.60 -43.04
C ASP A 793 -17.18 -11.70 -44.05
N LEU A 794 -15.88 -11.84 -44.35
CA LEU A 794 -15.38 -12.84 -45.30
C LEU A 794 -15.64 -14.27 -44.81
N VAL A 795 -15.32 -14.54 -43.54
CA VAL A 795 -15.50 -15.85 -42.91
C VAL A 795 -16.99 -16.19 -42.82
N CYS A 796 -17.83 -15.21 -42.47
CA CYS A 796 -19.28 -15.38 -42.45
C CYS A 796 -19.85 -15.68 -43.85
N CYS A 797 -19.33 -15.03 -44.90
CA CYS A 797 -19.76 -15.28 -46.28
C CYS A 797 -19.41 -16.71 -46.72
N GLU A 798 -18.16 -17.15 -46.51
CA GLU A 798 -17.72 -18.52 -46.84
C GLU A 798 -18.55 -19.57 -46.08
N LEU A 799 -18.79 -19.36 -44.77
CA LEU A 799 -19.62 -20.26 -43.95
C LEU A 799 -21.09 -20.29 -44.40
N SER A 800 -21.66 -19.13 -44.74
CA SER A 800 -23.05 -19.04 -45.25
C SER A 800 -23.21 -19.78 -46.57
N LYS A 801 -22.21 -19.69 -47.47
CA LYS A 801 -22.19 -20.43 -48.75
C LYS A 801 -22.12 -21.95 -48.53
N LEU A 802 -21.28 -22.42 -47.60
CA LEU A 802 -21.20 -23.85 -47.25
C LEU A 802 -22.53 -24.38 -46.72
N LEU A 803 -23.15 -23.67 -45.78
CA LEU A 803 -24.46 -24.05 -45.23
C LEU A 803 -25.56 -24.06 -46.31
N TRP A 804 -25.53 -23.10 -47.25
CA TRP A 804 -26.46 -23.07 -48.38
C TRP A 804 -26.28 -24.26 -49.32
N ASN A 805 -25.03 -24.63 -49.64
CA ASN A 805 -24.74 -25.79 -50.49
C ASN A 805 -25.24 -27.09 -49.84
N ASN A 806 -24.99 -27.28 -48.53
CA ASN A 806 -25.52 -28.43 -47.79
C ASN A 806 -27.05 -28.49 -47.84
N PHE A 807 -27.73 -27.34 -47.73
CA PHE A 807 -29.19 -27.29 -47.88
C PHE A 807 -29.66 -27.71 -49.29
N CYS A 808 -29.00 -27.24 -50.34
CA CYS A 808 -29.30 -27.63 -51.72
C CYS A 808 -29.04 -29.12 -51.98
N ASP A 809 -27.99 -29.70 -51.40
CA ASP A 809 -27.65 -31.12 -51.55
C ASP A 809 -28.67 -32.02 -50.83
N ASN A 810 -29.04 -31.68 -49.59
CA ASN A 810 -30.11 -32.34 -48.86
C ASN A 810 -31.48 -32.26 -49.58
N ALA A 811 -31.75 -31.16 -50.28
CA ALA A 811 -32.97 -31.00 -51.08
C ALA A 811 -32.95 -31.87 -52.35
N ARG A 812 -31.78 -32.09 -52.96
CA ARG A 812 -31.60 -32.99 -54.10
C ARG A 812 -31.78 -34.44 -53.70
N GLU A 813 -31.18 -34.89 -52.59
CA GLU A 813 -31.31 -36.27 -52.09
C GLU A 813 -32.77 -36.65 -51.84
N LYS A 814 -33.55 -35.76 -51.20
CA LYS A 814 -35.00 -35.98 -50.98
C LYS A 814 -35.85 -36.01 -52.25
N MET A 815 -35.36 -35.47 -53.36
CA MET A 815 -36.03 -35.53 -54.67
C MET A 815 -35.74 -36.83 -55.42
N PHE A 816 -34.67 -37.57 -55.08
CA PHE A 816 -34.34 -38.87 -55.67
C PHE A 816 -34.95 -40.06 -54.89
N GLU A 817 -35.46 -39.84 -53.68
CA GLU A 817 -36.18 -40.85 -52.87
C GLU A 817 -37.71 -40.90 -53.11
N ILE A 818 -38.25 -40.03 -53.98
CA ILE A 818 -39.65 -40.01 -54.45
C ILE A 818 -39.70 -40.50 -55.88
#